data_AF-A0A1Y1RL13-F1
#
_entry.id   AF-A0A1Y1RL13-F1
#
_cell.length_a   1.000
_cell.length_b   1.000
_cell.length_c   1.000
_cell.angle_alpha   90.00
_cell.angle_beta   90.00
_cell.angle_gamma   90.00
#
_symmetry.space_group_name_H-M   'P 1'
#
loop_
_entity.id
_entity.type
_entity.pdbx_description
1 polymer ?
#
loop_
_entity_poly.entity_id
_entity_poly.type
_entity_poly.pdbx_seq_one_letter_code
_entity_poly.pdbx_strand_id
1 'polypeptide(L)'
;MTLSRRIFIILILMFATVFPASGQNVDLSISQIDPSRFPYEIHTYVRITDENGLTIPNLTKDDFTVTENGISAAIYDVISATQTGEGVNWGLLIDASGSMGGNLLPATQLAAHAFIDSMGSGDAATVIRFSEQAVVIQSLTQHKSLLHDAINSLEAGGATALYDGLYLGLEELSTATRPRAIIAISDGEDDDGISEHTLEEALDMASQDSLNIPCYTIGLVVDDPSILQLIASSTQAEYIGVSNHNNLPDIYLQISQSVRSQYQITFGSPDPVFENPTRVVRITLNQFNLPWDEIQYTVDQAPIIARTVETLALSAGPQAPGAFDIAAQITDNTGIVGAWLYYRTTPPVDYNGSPYSNPAPMIHQGSDVYQAEIPYEIAAPFGGTAYAVDYYLEASDGLLTSQDPGFNPQSFPWQIPIYPNQFPTMTHQPVTEAAVGLNVAINCTVTDDTEQVEAVYLYYRRSDNIFYRSIEMIHIGGNQWSATIPGYQMTEFGVDYWIVGYDNYNLRSFSPEDRQLGYNYWHISPGGGEPGPINLIAQSGLDGYVPLSWTAPPTNFTILSYNVYRAVSETGNYQLVGNTTARSFTDYNAVNDATYWYYVTALYLDPAEESLPSNTVSATPGAIGDIIITVDQNQPAVPGDTVTVRIRADNSEQVAGGDFTITFCQNILHPQYVRSGDLTQGSYFDWQIFAGTDSVRFSFSRTSPMSGAGGTLAEIIFFVDSEAVLGSSCRVTPTQATLYDVNADPLSVGANPGDITLGSKGDVNGNGLINAQDAILTLRMAVGDVDILNRFPPGSYGRWAAEVDGMDQAPLGQPDATDVSLILQVAVGYIVITPKEPTLLMGDLCQFLVLGGHPPYQWSIDPFYPPYLGMVNDSGIFTALAIGTTRVQAEDQLGQTDHTRDIDIIANPSFLLDAPNASSSARDDEAIYRIGYDRDNNRVSLTLELSGVASVANGYLQLQYDSESLILENVASGEWLNQSLVATHSEERGKVSIVFADSEPIGRSDGKAAQLDFMISDPAQFDINDLLENMVETILLSDEDGERIHVLPAEPLDTEIVGGDKDTDFLAYNYPNPFSETTSITFGISRDLHVELTVYNLTGQRIRSLMDQKLKSGTTHTVLWDGRNENGIPASNGVYFYQLKTEESTSVRRMALIR
;
A
#
# COMPACT_ATOMS: atom_id res chain seq x y z
N MET A 1 -23.97 33.77 67.56
CA MET A 1 -23.77 32.40 68.05
C MET A 1 -24.21 31.42 66.97
N THR A 2 -23.35 30.83 66.13
CA THR A 2 -22.11 31.35 65.49
C THR A 2 -21.51 30.23 64.62
N LEU A 3 -21.30 30.54 63.33
CA LEU A 3 -20.11 30.29 62.47
C LEU A 3 -19.40 28.90 62.54
N SER A 4 -18.81 28.28 61.51
CA SER A 4 -18.45 28.60 60.13
C SER A 4 -17.49 27.48 59.63
N ARG A 5 -17.65 27.00 58.38
CA ARG A 5 -16.60 26.62 57.39
C ARG A 5 -15.45 25.61 57.70
N ARG A 6 -15.31 24.66 56.75
CA ARG A 6 -14.15 24.36 55.84
C ARG A 6 -13.14 23.22 56.15
N ILE A 7 -12.94 22.40 55.10
CA ILE A 7 -11.77 21.61 54.63
C ILE A 7 -11.64 20.15 55.10
N PHE A 8 -11.79 19.21 54.16
CA PHE A 8 -11.20 17.86 54.21
C PHE A 8 -10.74 17.49 52.78
N ILE A 9 -9.45 17.22 52.61
CA ILE A 9 -8.75 16.82 51.37
C ILE A 9 -7.78 15.68 51.73
N ILE A 10 -7.90 14.56 50.98
CA ILE A 10 -6.91 13.56 50.52
C ILE A 10 -5.97 12.88 51.55
N LEU A 11 -6.14 11.56 51.73
CA LEU A 11 -5.11 10.50 51.51
C LEU A 11 -5.74 9.13 51.86
N ILE A 12 -6.00 8.27 50.87
CA ILE A 12 -6.10 6.81 51.05
C ILE A 12 -5.03 6.22 50.13
N LEU A 13 -3.99 5.70 50.76
CA LEU A 13 -2.81 5.10 50.13
C LEU A 13 -2.89 3.58 50.36
N MET A 14 -2.60 2.85 49.28
CA MET A 14 -2.47 1.41 49.13
C MET A 14 -2.13 0.61 50.40
N PHE A 15 -2.89 -0.45 50.63
CA PHE A 15 -2.37 -1.67 51.26
C PHE A 15 -2.12 -2.69 50.15
N ALA A 16 -0.95 -2.58 49.49
CA ALA A 16 -0.32 -3.72 48.87
C ALA A 16 0.37 -4.50 50.00
N THR A 17 -0.17 -5.65 50.36
CA THR A 17 0.56 -6.59 51.23
C THR A 17 1.69 -7.20 50.40
N VAL A 18 2.87 -6.60 50.52
CA VAL A 18 4.15 -7.21 50.10
C VAL A 18 4.37 -8.42 51.00
N PHE A 19 4.19 -9.63 50.46
CA PHE A 19 4.80 -10.82 51.04
C PHE A 19 6.31 -10.76 50.73
N PRO A 20 7.19 -10.98 51.72
CA PRO A 20 8.59 -11.24 51.43
C PRO A 20 8.69 -12.64 50.82
N ALA A 21 8.83 -12.73 49.49
CA ALA A 21 9.11 -13.98 48.80
C ALA A 21 10.58 -14.37 49.03
N SER A 22 10.83 -15.14 50.08
CA SER A 22 12.04 -15.95 50.18
C SER A 22 11.61 -17.42 50.24
N GLY A 23 11.79 -18.13 49.13
CA GLY A 23 11.88 -19.60 49.13
C GLY A 23 10.71 -20.40 48.55
N GLN A 24 9.97 -19.93 47.54
CA GLN A 24 9.19 -20.85 46.70
C GLN A 24 10.05 -21.29 45.51
N ASN A 25 10.24 -22.61 45.36
CA ASN A 25 10.77 -23.18 44.12
C ASN A 25 9.65 -23.11 43.07
N VAL A 26 9.94 -22.49 41.93
CA VAL A 26 9.03 -22.35 40.79
C VAL A 26 9.64 -23.14 39.64
N ASP A 27 8.79 -23.88 38.93
CA ASP A 27 9.17 -24.65 37.76
C ASP A 27 8.58 -24.01 36.49
N LEU A 28 9.39 -23.92 35.44
CA LEU A 28 9.02 -23.39 34.13
C LEU A 28 9.39 -24.43 33.08
N SER A 29 8.41 -24.85 32.28
CA SER A 29 8.65 -25.76 31.15
C SER A 29 7.94 -25.28 29.89
N ILE A 30 8.65 -25.29 28.76
CA ILE A 30 8.09 -24.96 27.44
C ILE A 30 7.41 -26.21 26.88
N SER A 31 6.09 -26.17 26.79
CA SER A 31 5.27 -27.29 26.35
C SER A 31 5.23 -27.41 24.82
N GLN A 32 5.05 -26.30 24.10
CA GLN A 32 4.91 -26.30 22.64
C GLN A 32 5.40 -24.96 22.07
N ILE A 33 5.93 -24.98 20.85
CA ILE A 33 6.19 -23.79 20.04
C ILE A 33 5.48 -23.93 18.69
N ASP A 34 4.91 -22.84 18.21
CA ASP A 34 4.23 -22.73 16.92
C ASP A 34 4.86 -21.56 16.13
N PRO A 35 5.72 -21.87 15.13
CA PRO A 35 6.35 -20.88 14.28
C PRO A 35 5.56 -20.56 13.01
N SER A 36 4.31 -21.03 12.85
CA SER A 36 3.53 -20.87 11.61
C SER A 36 3.31 -19.42 11.16
N ARG A 37 3.44 -18.45 12.07
CA ARG A 37 3.31 -17.00 11.78
C ARG A 37 4.66 -16.26 11.87
N PHE A 38 5.76 -16.99 11.68
CA PHE A 38 7.10 -16.41 11.55
C PHE A 38 7.16 -15.37 10.40
N PRO A 39 7.97 -14.29 10.50
CA PRO A 39 8.81 -13.89 11.63
C PRO A 39 8.07 -13.09 12.71
N TYR A 40 6.80 -12.74 12.46
CA TYR A 40 6.14 -11.68 13.21
C TYR A 40 5.43 -12.15 14.46
N GLU A 41 4.87 -13.36 14.53
CA GLU A 41 4.09 -13.82 15.69
C GLU A 41 4.38 -15.30 16.03
N ILE A 42 5.48 -15.57 16.72
CA ILE A 42 5.79 -16.92 17.20
C ILE A 42 5.05 -17.15 18.52
N HIS A 43 4.26 -18.23 18.58
CA HIS A 43 3.50 -18.59 19.78
C HIS A 43 4.25 -19.68 20.55
N THR A 44 4.44 -19.50 21.85
CA THR A 44 5.03 -20.53 22.72
C THR A 44 4.18 -20.75 23.95
N TYR A 45 3.88 -22.01 24.23
CA TYR A 45 3.06 -22.42 25.37
C TYR A 45 3.95 -22.87 26.52
N VAL A 46 3.80 -22.21 27.66
CA VAL A 46 4.68 -22.38 28.82
C VAL A 46 3.84 -22.77 30.04
N ARG A 47 4.23 -23.85 30.70
CA ARG A 47 3.66 -24.26 31.98
C ARG A 47 4.50 -23.69 33.11
N ILE A 48 3.84 -23.03 34.06
CA ILE A 48 4.50 -22.38 35.20
C ILE A 48 3.80 -22.80 36.48
N THR A 49 4.51 -23.54 37.32
CA THR A 49 3.94 -24.13 38.54
C THR A 49 4.77 -23.86 39.79
N ASP A 50 4.11 -23.85 40.94
CA ASP A 50 4.76 -23.80 42.24
C ASP A 50 5.27 -25.19 42.68
N GLU A 51 5.93 -25.25 43.84
CA GLU A 51 6.42 -26.49 44.46
C GLU A 51 5.34 -27.55 44.75
N ASN A 52 4.06 -27.20 44.68
CA ASN A 52 2.92 -28.10 44.85
C ASN A 52 2.27 -28.49 43.50
N GLY A 53 2.84 -28.07 42.37
CA GLY A 53 2.31 -28.30 41.02
C GLY A 53 1.11 -27.42 40.66
N LEU A 54 0.79 -26.40 41.46
CA LEU A 54 -0.29 -25.46 41.17
C LEU A 54 0.20 -24.36 40.23
N THR A 55 -0.64 -23.97 39.26
CA THR A 55 -0.30 -22.90 38.33
C THR A 55 -0.25 -21.54 39.01
N ILE A 56 0.72 -20.73 38.60
CA ILE A 56 0.91 -19.38 39.13
C ILE A 56 0.08 -18.41 38.28
N PRO A 57 -0.97 -17.76 38.82
CA PRO A 57 -1.83 -16.87 38.04
C PRO A 57 -1.28 -15.44 37.94
N ASN A 58 -1.78 -14.68 36.95
CA ASN A 58 -1.53 -13.24 36.74
C ASN A 58 -0.08 -12.87 36.40
N LEU A 59 0.65 -13.74 35.70
CA LEU A 59 1.92 -13.35 35.08
C LEU A 59 1.66 -12.50 33.84
N THR A 60 2.54 -11.54 33.60
CA THR A 60 2.49 -10.56 32.51
C THR A 60 3.78 -10.61 31.69
N LYS A 61 3.82 -9.96 30.53
CA LYS A 61 5.03 -9.93 29.70
C LYS A 61 6.28 -9.40 30.41
N ASP A 62 6.13 -8.50 31.38
CA ASP A 62 7.26 -7.94 32.15
C ASP A 62 7.92 -8.99 33.07
N ASP A 63 7.23 -10.10 33.33
CA ASP A 63 7.75 -11.21 34.13
C ASP A 63 8.65 -12.16 33.33
N PHE A 64 8.79 -11.97 32.02
CA PHE A 64 9.55 -12.86 31.15
C PHE A 64 10.67 -12.15 30.38
N THR A 65 11.69 -12.92 30.03
CA THR A 65 12.65 -12.57 28.97
C THR A 65 12.67 -13.71 27.96
N VAL A 66 12.54 -13.39 26.68
CA VAL A 66 12.66 -14.35 25.57
C VAL A 66 13.92 -14.02 24.77
N THR A 67 14.73 -15.04 24.49
CA THR A 67 15.86 -14.92 23.56
C THR A 67 15.78 -15.99 22.50
N GLU A 68 16.04 -15.63 21.26
CA GLU A 68 16.16 -16.54 20.12
C GLU A 68 17.61 -16.54 19.63
N ASN A 69 18.25 -17.70 19.57
CA ASN A 69 19.68 -17.84 19.26
C ASN A 69 20.59 -16.95 20.14
N GLY A 70 20.14 -16.65 21.36
CA GLY A 70 20.82 -15.75 22.31
C GLY A 70 20.60 -14.26 22.06
N ILE A 71 19.83 -13.87 21.04
CA ILE A 71 19.42 -12.48 20.76
C ILE A 71 18.07 -12.21 21.43
N SER A 72 17.91 -11.05 22.06
CA SER A 72 16.65 -10.69 22.73
C SER A 72 15.52 -10.55 21.71
N ALA A 73 14.43 -11.29 21.92
CA ALA A 73 13.20 -11.19 21.14
C ALA A 73 12.20 -10.25 21.82
N ALA A 74 11.39 -9.53 21.04
CA ALA A 74 10.36 -8.66 21.58
C ALA A 74 9.12 -9.47 21.94
N ILE A 75 8.73 -9.48 23.22
CA ILE A 75 7.50 -10.11 23.68
C ILE A 75 6.34 -9.14 23.44
N TYR A 76 5.40 -9.53 22.59
CA TYR A 76 4.20 -8.76 22.31
C TYR A 76 3.16 -8.96 23.41
N ASP A 77 2.91 -10.21 23.78
CA ASP A 77 1.91 -10.55 24.77
C ASP A 77 2.24 -11.81 25.58
N VAL A 78 1.65 -11.88 26.78
CA VAL A 78 1.61 -13.08 27.63
C VAL A 78 0.22 -13.20 28.23
N ILE A 79 -0.52 -14.20 27.75
CA ILE A 79 -1.90 -14.48 28.16
C ILE A 79 -2.00 -15.89 28.69
N SER A 80 -2.86 -16.10 29.69
CA SER A 80 -3.21 -17.47 30.06
C SER A 80 -3.98 -18.11 28.91
N ALA A 81 -3.68 -19.36 28.56
CA ALA A 81 -4.39 -20.11 27.52
C ALA A 81 -5.89 -20.29 27.84
N THR A 82 -6.33 -20.06 29.09
CA THR A 82 -7.76 -19.96 29.42
C THR A 82 -8.44 -18.69 28.91
N GLN A 83 -7.66 -17.64 28.60
CA GLN A 83 -8.12 -16.31 28.19
C GLN A 83 -7.97 -16.06 26.69
N THR A 84 -7.18 -16.87 25.98
CA THR A 84 -6.98 -16.76 24.52
C THR A 84 -8.26 -17.06 23.73
N GLY A 85 -9.14 -17.92 24.25
CA GLY A 85 -10.29 -18.42 23.48
C GLY A 85 -9.92 -19.40 22.36
N GLU A 86 -8.62 -19.54 22.05
CA GLU A 86 -8.09 -20.58 21.17
C GLU A 86 -8.38 -21.96 21.78
N GLY A 87 -9.16 -22.77 21.07
CA GLY A 87 -9.45 -24.14 21.52
C GLY A 87 -8.31 -25.09 21.22
N VAL A 88 -8.28 -26.20 21.95
CA VAL A 88 -7.22 -27.21 21.88
C VAL A 88 -7.63 -28.33 20.93
N ASN A 89 -6.67 -28.82 20.15
CA ASN A 89 -6.81 -30.01 19.30
C ASN A 89 -6.39 -31.26 20.09
N TRP A 90 -7.35 -32.14 20.35
CA TRP A 90 -7.16 -33.32 21.19
C TRP A 90 -7.07 -34.62 20.38
N GLY A 91 -6.02 -35.39 20.61
CA GLY A 91 -5.94 -36.78 20.16
C GLY A 91 -6.43 -37.73 21.24
N LEU A 92 -7.62 -38.32 21.07
CA LEU A 92 -8.15 -39.31 22.01
C LEU A 92 -7.79 -40.71 21.53
N LEU A 93 -6.72 -41.27 22.09
CA LEU A 93 -6.22 -42.60 21.77
C LEU A 93 -6.80 -43.59 22.78
N ILE A 94 -7.71 -44.43 22.32
CA ILE A 94 -8.46 -45.35 23.18
C ILE A 94 -8.07 -46.79 22.84
N ASP A 95 -7.48 -47.47 23.81
CA ASP A 95 -7.24 -48.91 23.76
C ASP A 95 -8.58 -49.66 23.73
N ALA A 96 -8.73 -50.49 22.70
CA ALA A 96 -9.86 -51.38 22.53
C ALA A 96 -9.40 -52.82 22.27
N SER A 97 -8.26 -53.21 22.85
CA SER A 97 -7.75 -54.58 22.87
C SER A 97 -8.65 -55.53 23.68
N GLY A 98 -8.33 -56.83 23.64
CA GLY A 98 -9.09 -57.85 24.37
C GLY A 98 -9.04 -57.71 25.89
N SER A 99 -7.98 -57.13 26.46
CA SER A 99 -7.83 -56.90 27.90
C SER A 99 -8.80 -55.84 28.41
N MET A 100 -9.11 -54.85 27.56
CA MET A 100 -10.10 -53.78 27.82
C MET A 100 -11.56 -54.26 27.87
N GLY A 101 -11.80 -55.57 27.71
CA GLY A 101 -13.12 -56.18 27.81
C GLY A 101 -13.81 -56.04 29.18
N GLY A 102 -15.08 -56.46 29.25
CA GLY A 102 -15.87 -56.38 30.48
C GLY A 102 -16.32 -54.94 30.78
N ASN A 103 -15.89 -54.38 31.92
CA ASN A 103 -16.34 -53.05 32.38
C ASN A 103 -15.34 -51.92 32.10
N LEU A 104 -14.13 -52.23 31.59
CA LEU A 104 -13.09 -51.23 31.36
C LEU A 104 -13.42 -50.34 30.16
N LEU A 105 -13.62 -50.90 28.96
CA LEU A 105 -13.98 -50.12 27.78
C LEU A 105 -15.28 -49.30 27.98
N PRO A 106 -16.38 -49.83 28.55
CA PRO A 106 -17.56 -49.01 28.84
C PRO A 106 -17.28 -47.84 29.81
N ALA A 107 -16.38 -48.01 30.78
CA ALA A 107 -15.97 -46.93 31.67
C ALA A 107 -15.12 -45.87 30.94
N THR A 108 -14.23 -46.31 30.04
CA THR A 108 -13.43 -45.43 29.17
C THR A 108 -14.33 -44.63 28.22
N GLN A 109 -15.31 -45.27 27.56
CA GLN A 109 -16.29 -44.60 26.70
C GLN A 109 -17.08 -43.53 27.47
N LEU A 110 -17.53 -43.85 28.69
CA LEU A 110 -18.24 -42.90 29.54
C LEU A 110 -17.37 -41.68 29.89
N ALA A 111 -16.08 -41.89 30.18
CA ALA A 111 -15.15 -40.82 30.50
C ALA A 111 -14.81 -39.96 29.28
N ALA A 112 -14.58 -40.59 28.12
CA ALA A 112 -14.37 -39.91 26.85
C ALA A 112 -15.59 -39.04 26.49
N HIS A 113 -16.82 -39.54 26.67
CA HIS A 113 -18.02 -38.72 26.47
C HIS A 113 -18.08 -37.50 27.40
N ALA A 114 -17.79 -37.68 28.69
CA ALA A 114 -17.77 -36.56 29.64
C ALA A 114 -16.70 -35.51 29.25
N PHE A 115 -15.58 -35.95 28.70
CA PHE A 115 -14.55 -35.07 28.16
C PHE A 115 -15.06 -34.30 26.93
N ILE A 116 -15.66 -34.99 25.94
CA ILE A 116 -16.26 -34.35 24.76
C ILE A 116 -17.33 -33.33 25.17
N ASP A 117 -18.17 -33.65 26.16
CA ASP A 117 -19.18 -32.74 26.70
C ASP A 117 -18.52 -31.48 27.29
N SER A 118 -17.36 -31.61 27.93
CA SER A 118 -16.62 -30.51 28.55
C SER A 118 -15.85 -29.61 27.57
N MET A 119 -15.65 -30.04 26.32
CA MET A 119 -14.97 -29.23 25.30
C MET A 119 -15.67 -27.87 25.11
N GLY A 120 -14.87 -26.80 25.02
CA GLY A 120 -15.30 -25.47 24.63
C GLY A 120 -15.64 -25.40 23.14
N SER A 121 -16.22 -24.27 22.70
CA SER A 121 -16.65 -24.06 21.32
C SER A 121 -15.51 -24.00 20.30
N GLY A 122 -14.27 -23.77 20.74
CA GLY A 122 -13.09 -23.73 19.86
C GLY A 122 -12.32 -25.05 19.78
N ASP A 123 -12.60 -26.03 20.63
CA ASP A 123 -11.80 -27.27 20.66
C ASP A 123 -12.23 -28.23 19.56
N ALA A 124 -11.25 -28.96 19.01
CA ALA A 124 -11.49 -30.09 18.14
C ALA A 124 -10.88 -31.35 18.74
N ALA A 125 -11.42 -32.51 18.39
CA ALA A 125 -10.82 -33.79 18.77
C ALA A 125 -10.84 -34.78 17.61
N THR A 126 -9.86 -35.68 17.61
CA THR A 126 -9.84 -36.90 16.80
C THR A 126 -9.97 -38.09 17.73
N VAL A 127 -10.62 -39.17 17.26
CA VAL A 127 -10.80 -40.41 18.02
C VAL A 127 -10.09 -41.53 17.30
N ILE A 128 -9.09 -42.09 17.97
CA ILE A 128 -8.23 -43.14 17.44
C ILE A 128 -8.41 -44.38 18.30
N ARG A 129 -8.72 -45.49 17.64
CA ARG A 129 -8.81 -46.81 18.26
C ARG A 129 -7.53 -47.56 17.98
N PHE A 130 -6.91 -48.14 19.00
CA PHE A 130 -5.84 -49.11 18.80
C PHE A 130 -6.18 -50.45 19.46
N SER A 131 -5.83 -51.52 18.76
CA SER A 131 -5.97 -52.93 19.16
C SER A 131 -4.91 -53.73 18.38
N GLU A 132 -5.26 -54.72 17.55
CA GLU A 132 -4.29 -55.35 16.62
C GLU A 132 -3.79 -54.38 15.54
N GLN A 133 -4.52 -53.28 15.32
CA GLN A 133 -4.21 -52.21 14.40
C GLN A 133 -4.67 -50.88 15.00
N ALA A 134 -3.98 -49.80 14.66
CA ALA A 134 -4.39 -48.43 14.94
C ALA A 134 -5.23 -47.88 13.78
N VAL A 135 -6.37 -47.25 14.08
CA VAL A 135 -7.29 -46.70 13.07
C VAL A 135 -7.90 -45.39 13.57
N VAL A 136 -7.89 -44.36 12.73
CA VAL A 136 -8.68 -43.14 12.92
C VAL A 136 -10.16 -43.48 12.70
N ILE A 137 -10.95 -43.44 13.77
CA ILE A 137 -12.40 -43.69 13.70
C ILE A 137 -13.13 -42.41 13.28
N GLN A 138 -12.63 -41.27 13.75
CA GLN A 138 -13.13 -39.96 13.40
C GLN A 138 -11.98 -38.98 13.37
N SER A 139 -11.71 -38.41 12.19
CA SER A 139 -10.73 -37.35 12.00
C SER A 139 -11.09 -36.09 12.78
N LEU A 140 -10.09 -35.23 12.99
CA LEU A 140 -10.18 -34.02 13.80
C LEU A 140 -11.44 -33.19 13.46
N THR A 141 -12.32 -32.98 14.45
CA THR A 141 -13.56 -32.21 14.26
C THR A 141 -14.02 -31.51 15.53
N GLN A 142 -14.74 -30.40 15.37
CA GLN A 142 -15.44 -29.70 16.45
C GLN A 142 -16.86 -30.26 16.69
N HIS A 143 -17.35 -31.11 15.77
CA HIS A 143 -18.70 -31.67 15.85
C HIS A 143 -18.78 -32.78 16.90
N LYS A 144 -19.15 -32.41 18.13
CA LYS A 144 -19.31 -33.33 19.27
C LYS A 144 -20.13 -34.58 18.95
N SER A 145 -21.18 -34.46 18.14
CA SER A 145 -22.03 -35.61 17.77
C SER A 145 -21.25 -36.70 17.04
N LEU A 146 -20.38 -36.34 16.10
CA LEU A 146 -19.54 -37.30 15.37
C LEU A 146 -18.55 -37.99 16.31
N LEU A 147 -18.01 -37.25 17.28
CA LEU A 147 -17.10 -37.78 18.30
C LEU A 147 -17.81 -38.75 19.25
N HIS A 148 -19.04 -38.43 19.69
CA HIS A 148 -19.84 -39.37 20.46
C HIS A 148 -20.15 -40.64 19.66
N ASP A 149 -20.50 -40.52 18.38
CA ASP A 149 -20.78 -41.68 17.52
C ASP A 149 -19.53 -42.55 17.33
N ALA A 150 -18.36 -41.94 17.15
CA ALA A 150 -17.08 -42.62 17.07
C ALA A 150 -16.77 -43.41 18.35
N ILE A 151 -16.89 -42.77 19.52
CA ILE A 151 -16.66 -43.43 20.83
C ILE A 151 -17.63 -44.60 21.05
N ASN A 152 -18.91 -44.44 20.68
CA ASN A 152 -19.92 -45.50 20.80
C ASN A 152 -19.64 -46.71 19.92
N SER A 153 -18.93 -46.53 18.81
CA SER A 153 -18.60 -47.61 17.86
C SER A 153 -17.47 -48.53 18.32
N LEU A 154 -16.75 -48.16 19.39
CA LEU A 154 -15.59 -48.91 19.88
C LEU A 154 -16.01 -50.25 20.50
N GLU A 155 -15.36 -51.32 20.05
CA GLU A 155 -15.53 -52.67 20.59
C GLU A 155 -14.17 -53.26 21.00
N ALA A 156 -14.16 -53.95 22.16
CA ALA A 156 -12.97 -54.57 22.71
C ALA A 156 -12.65 -55.90 22.01
N GLY A 157 -11.42 -56.04 21.52
CA GLY A 157 -10.94 -57.27 20.91
C GLY A 157 -9.56 -57.13 20.27
N GLY A 158 -8.84 -58.25 20.21
CA GLY A 158 -7.53 -58.35 19.59
C GLY A 158 -6.35 -58.06 20.54
N ALA A 159 -5.14 -58.05 19.98
CA ALA A 159 -3.89 -57.64 20.64
C ALA A 159 -3.81 -56.11 20.85
N THR A 160 -2.67 -55.61 21.31
CA THR A 160 -2.43 -54.20 21.67
C THR A 160 -1.27 -53.59 20.86
N ALA A 161 -1.59 -52.67 19.94
CA ALA A 161 -0.65 -51.92 19.09
C ALA A 161 -0.53 -50.47 19.58
N LEU A 162 0.11 -50.29 20.73
CA LEU A 162 0.21 -48.99 21.40
C LEU A 162 1.06 -48.00 20.61
N TYR A 163 2.17 -48.46 20.01
CA TYR A 163 3.11 -47.58 19.31
C TYR A 163 2.53 -47.05 18.01
N ASP A 164 1.84 -47.90 17.23
CA ASP A 164 1.10 -47.45 16.04
C ASP A 164 -0.06 -46.52 16.40
N GLY A 165 -0.75 -46.77 17.52
CA GLY A 165 -1.79 -45.88 18.03
C GLY A 165 -1.25 -44.48 18.33
N LEU A 166 -0.10 -44.41 18.98
CA LEU A 166 0.60 -43.17 19.28
C LEU A 166 1.07 -42.45 18.01
N TYR A 167 1.75 -43.16 17.12
CA TYR A 167 2.27 -42.60 15.87
C TYR A 167 1.14 -41.99 15.01
N LEU A 168 0.05 -42.73 14.80
CA LEU A 168 -1.10 -42.26 14.02
C LEU A 168 -1.78 -41.03 14.65
N GLY A 169 -1.82 -40.96 15.99
CA GLY A 169 -2.35 -39.80 16.69
C GLY A 169 -1.49 -38.55 16.56
N LEU A 170 -0.18 -38.73 16.53
CA LEU A 170 0.76 -37.65 16.29
C LEU A 170 0.71 -37.17 14.84
N GLU A 171 0.58 -38.09 13.89
CA GLU A 171 0.39 -37.79 12.47
C GLU A 171 -0.88 -36.99 12.21
N GLU A 172 -2.03 -37.39 12.78
CA GLU A 172 -3.29 -36.66 12.62
C GLU A 172 -3.24 -35.24 13.22
N LEU A 173 -2.43 -35.03 14.26
CA LEU A 173 -2.30 -33.72 14.93
C LEU A 173 -1.15 -32.87 14.38
N SER A 174 -0.23 -33.42 13.58
CA SER A 174 0.97 -32.70 13.11
C SER A 174 0.58 -31.50 12.24
N THR A 175 -0.47 -31.63 11.44
CA THR A 175 -1.01 -30.61 10.54
C THR A 175 -1.84 -29.53 11.24
N ALA A 176 -2.13 -29.70 12.53
CA ALA A 176 -3.03 -28.82 13.24
C ALA A 176 -2.31 -27.58 13.83
N THR A 177 -2.85 -26.38 13.60
CA THR A 177 -2.19 -25.08 13.89
C THR A 177 -2.56 -24.44 15.24
N ARG A 178 -3.18 -25.19 16.15
CA ARG A 178 -3.61 -24.74 17.50
C ARG A 178 -2.85 -25.50 18.60
N PRO A 179 -3.03 -25.21 19.90
CA PRO A 179 -2.46 -26.06 20.95
C PRO A 179 -2.90 -27.52 20.75
N ARG A 180 -1.97 -28.46 20.90
CA ARG A 180 -2.22 -29.89 20.67
C ARG A 180 -1.94 -30.69 21.94
N ALA A 181 -2.71 -31.74 22.16
CA ALA A 181 -2.41 -32.70 23.21
C ALA A 181 -3.02 -34.07 22.89
N ILE A 182 -2.27 -35.12 23.20
CA ILE A 182 -2.75 -36.50 23.15
C ILE A 182 -3.15 -36.95 24.55
N ILE A 183 -4.28 -37.66 24.63
CA ILE A 183 -4.68 -38.44 25.79
C ILE A 183 -4.81 -39.89 25.36
N ALA A 184 -3.83 -40.71 25.75
CA ALA A 184 -3.81 -42.14 25.51
C ALA A 184 -4.27 -42.90 26.75
N ILE A 185 -5.23 -43.81 26.59
CA ILE A 185 -5.71 -44.69 27.66
C ILE A 185 -5.44 -46.14 27.28
N SER A 186 -4.78 -46.88 28.17
CA SER A 186 -4.54 -48.31 28.01
C SER A 186 -4.49 -49.04 29.36
N ASP A 187 -4.75 -50.35 29.34
CA ASP A 187 -4.57 -51.24 30.49
C ASP A 187 -3.28 -52.10 30.42
N GLY A 188 -2.44 -51.92 29.39
CA GLY A 188 -1.26 -52.77 29.17
C GLY A 188 -0.12 -52.11 28.39
N GLU A 189 0.85 -52.95 27.98
CA GLU A 189 1.96 -52.59 27.10
C GLU A 189 1.68 -53.08 25.67
N ASP A 190 2.48 -52.62 24.71
CA ASP A 190 2.46 -53.12 23.33
C ASP A 190 2.74 -54.63 23.28
N ASP A 191 1.95 -55.38 22.50
CA ASP A 191 2.15 -56.81 22.31
C ASP A 191 3.29 -57.08 21.31
N ASP A 192 4.26 -57.91 21.70
CA ASP A 192 5.46 -58.21 20.91
C ASP A 192 5.15 -58.55 19.43
N GLY A 193 5.60 -57.67 18.51
CA GLY A 193 5.52 -57.87 17.07
C GLY A 193 4.17 -57.55 16.44
N ILE A 194 3.32 -56.79 17.13
CA ILE A 194 2.05 -56.28 16.60
C ILE A 194 2.23 -54.90 15.96
N SER A 195 2.85 -53.94 16.66
CA SER A 195 3.09 -52.60 16.08
C SER A 195 4.10 -52.66 14.93
N GLU A 196 3.83 -51.92 13.85
CA GLU A 196 4.77 -51.72 12.74
C GLU A 196 5.85 -50.69 13.11
N HIS A 197 5.48 -49.68 13.89
CA HIS A 197 6.39 -48.66 14.41
C HIS A 197 6.96 -49.04 15.78
N THR A 198 8.17 -48.56 16.03
CA THR A 198 8.83 -48.62 17.33
C THR A 198 8.41 -47.44 18.22
N LEU A 199 8.59 -47.59 19.53
CA LEU A 199 8.41 -46.49 20.47
C LEU A 199 9.32 -45.29 20.15
N GLU A 200 10.53 -45.54 19.65
CA GLU A 200 11.49 -44.48 19.27
C GLU A 200 10.95 -43.66 18.10
N GLU A 201 10.45 -44.31 17.04
CA GLU A 201 9.82 -43.62 15.89
C GLU A 201 8.60 -42.80 16.30
N ALA A 202 7.75 -43.32 17.20
CA ALA A 202 6.60 -42.56 17.72
C ALA A 202 7.02 -41.37 18.60
N LEU A 203 8.08 -41.50 19.39
CA LEU A 203 8.60 -40.38 20.20
C LEU A 203 9.32 -39.34 19.34
N ASP A 204 10.05 -39.77 18.30
CA ASP A 204 10.66 -38.86 17.32
C ASP A 204 9.57 -38.05 16.62
N MET A 205 8.47 -38.69 16.19
CA MET A 205 7.30 -38.02 15.61
C MET A 205 6.67 -37.01 16.58
N ALA A 206 6.62 -37.30 17.89
CA ALA A 206 6.09 -36.36 18.88
C ALA A 206 6.91 -35.07 19.00
N SER A 207 8.19 -35.15 18.63
CA SER A 207 9.15 -34.03 18.61
C SER A 207 9.43 -33.47 17.20
N GLN A 208 8.88 -34.09 16.15
CA GLN A 208 9.08 -33.70 14.76
C GLN A 208 8.54 -32.29 14.50
N ASP A 209 9.22 -31.55 13.61
CA ASP A 209 8.94 -30.14 13.26
C ASP A 209 8.83 -29.21 14.48
N SER A 210 9.43 -29.63 15.60
CA SER A 210 9.45 -28.88 16.86
C SER A 210 8.06 -28.64 17.47
N LEU A 211 7.09 -29.46 17.07
CA LEU A 211 5.70 -29.35 17.48
C LEU A 211 5.49 -29.77 18.94
N ASN A 212 6.37 -30.63 19.48
CA ASN A 212 6.40 -31.11 20.86
C ASN A 212 5.00 -31.42 21.43
N ILE A 213 4.29 -32.36 20.80
CA ILE A 213 2.91 -32.67 21.18
C ILE A 213 2.91 -33.45 22.52
N PRO A 214 2.38 -32.88 23.62
CA PRO A 214 2.37 -33.55 24.91
C PRO A 214 1.43 -34.76 24.91
N CYS A 215 1.95 -35.92 25.31
CA CYS A 215 1.22 -37.18 25.32
C CYS A 215 0.90 -37.64 26.75
N TYR A 216 -0.29 -37.27 27.23
CA TYR A 216 -0.81 -37.73 28.52
C TYR A 216 -1.21 -39.20 28.44
N THR A 217 -0.76 -40.01 29.39
CA THR A 217 -1.08 -41.44 29.43
C THR A 217 -1.88 -41.80 30.68
N ILE A 218 -2.95 -42.57 30.51
CA ILE A 218 -3.83 -43.02 31.58
C ILE A 218 -3.77 -44.55 31.65
N GLY A 219 -3.26 -45.07 32.76
CA GLY A 219 -3.15 -46.51 33.00
C GLY A 219 -4.34 -47.07 33.77
N LEU A 220 -5.06 -48.04 33.20
CA LEU A 220 -6.16 -48.74 33.85
C LEU A 220 -5.69 -50.10 34.40
N VAL A 221 -5.62 -50.26 35.72
CA VAL A 221 -5.26 -51.57 36.35
C VAL A 221 -3.96 -52.18 35.76
N VAL A 222 -2.95 -51.34 35.57
CA VAL A 222 -1.67 -51.73 34.96
C VAL A 222 -0.73 -52.34 36.00
N ASP A 223 -0.20 -53.53 35.73
CA ASP A 223 0.77 -54.22 36.60
C ASP A 223 2.16 -53.56 36.56
N ASP A 224 2.59 -53.09 35.37
CA ASP A 224 3.83 -52.33 35.15
C ASP A 224 3.58 -51.10 34.24
N PRO A 225 3.56 -49.88 34.77
CA PRO A 225 3.28 -48.67 34.00
C PRO A 225 4.51 -48.06 33.31
N SER A 226 5.66 -48.74 33.28
CA SER A 226 6.94 -48.17 32.86
C SER A 226 6.92 -47.54 31.47
N ILE A 227 6.30 -48.20 30.48
CA ILE A 227 6.21 -47.66 29.11
C ILE A 227 5.30 -46.44 29.03
N LEU A 228 4.13 -46.47 29.68
CA LEU A 228 3.21 -45.33 29.72
C LEU A 228 3.84 -44.12 30.43
N GLN A 229 4.63 -44.36 31.49
CA GLN A 229 5.40 -43.33 32.16
C GLN A 229 6.50 -42.76 31.26
N LEU A 230 7.18 -43.61 30.49
CA LEU A 230 8.21 -43.20 29.55
C LEU A 230 7.62 -42.28 28.48
N ILE A 231 6.51 -42.66 27.84
CA ILE A 231 5.81 -41.85 26.82
C ILE A 231 5.47 -40.45 27.37
N ALA A 232 4.82 -40.40 28.54
CA ALA A 232 4.45 -39.13 29.15
C ALA A 232 5.68 -38.28 29.49
N SER A 233 6.70 -38.88 30.13
CA SER A 233 7.90 -38.13 30.54
C SER A 233 8.74 -37.64 29.36
N SER A 234 8.84 -38.41 28.27
CA SER A 234 9.56 -38.03 27.06
C SER A 234 8.89 -36.89 26.29
N THR A 235 7.57 -36.71 26.46
CA THR A 235 6.77 -35.66 25.81
C THR A 235 6.37 -34.53 26.78
N GLN A 236 7.03 -34.45 27.95
CA GLN A 236 6.78 -33.45 28.99
C GLN A 236 5.34 -33.43 29.53
N ALA A 237 4.62 -34.55 29.39
CA ALA A 237 3.28 -34.77 29.88
C ALA A 237 3.28 -35.64 31.16
N GLU A 238 2.08 -35.88 31.72
CA GLU A 238 1.93 -36.63 32.98
C GLU A 238 1.27 -38.00 32.75
N TYR A 239 1.81 -39.02 33.42
CA TYR A 239 1.17 -40.35 33.55
C TYR A 239 0.21 -40.37 34.74
N ILE A 240 -1.01 -40.85 34.54
CA ILE A 240 -2.03 -40.95 35.58
C ILE A 240 -2.50 -42.41 35.74
N GLY A 241 -2.15 -43.02 36.88
CA GLY A 241 -2.58 -44.37 37.23
C GLY A 241 -3.95 -44.40 37.90
N VAL A 242 -4.90 -45.18 37.36
CA VAL A 242 -6.28 -45.23 37.84
C VAL A 242 -6.55 -46.51 38.62
N SER A 243 -6.76 -46.36 39.92
CA SER A 243 -7.11 -47.47 40.83
C SER A 243 -8.62 -47.69 40.99
N ASN A 244 -9.45 -46.70 40.59
CA ASN A 244 -10.91 -46.81 40.52
C ASN A 244 -11.41 -46.17 39.22
N HIS A 245 -11.84 -47.00 38.26
CA HIS A 245 -12.31 -46.56 36.93
C HIS A 245 -13.51 -45.61 36.97
N ASN A 246 -14.24 -45.52 38.09
CA ASN A 246 -15.33 -44.54 38.24
C ASN A 246 -14.84 -43.08 38.32
N ASN A 247 -13.55 -42.85 38.57
CA ASN A 247 -12.96 -41.52 38.66
C ASN A 247 -12.39 -41.01 37.32
N LEU A 248 -12.48 -41.79 36.24
CA LEU A 248 -11.93 -41.42 34.94
C LEU A 248 -12.44 -40.06 34.41
N PRO A 249 -13.74 -39.71 34.54
CA PRO A 249 -14.21 -38.39 34.10
C PRO A 249 -13.48 -37.22 34.78
N ASP A 250 -13.19 -37.32 36.08
CA ASP A 250 -12.49 -36.26 36.82
C ASP A 250 -11.04 -36.11 36.35
N ILE A 251 -10.40 -37.21 35.96
CA ILE A 251 -9.01 -37.24 35.45
C ILE A 251 -8.92 -36.53 34.10
N TYR A 252 -9.84 -36.83 33.18
CA TYR A 252 -9.92 -36.13 31.89
C TYR A 252 -10.11 -34.61 32.08
N LEU A 253 -10.95 -34.20 33.02
CA LEU A 253 -11.15 -32.79 33.35
C LEU A 253 -9.89 -32.16 33.94
N GLN A 254 -9.13 -32.89 34.78
CA GLN A 254 -7.87 -32.41 35.34
C GLN A 254 -6.81 -32.19 34.25
N ILE A 255 -6.66 -33.13 33.30
CA ILE A 255 -5.75 -32.97 32.16
C ILE A 255 -6.16 -31.76 31.32
N SER A 256 -7.45 -31.64 31.00
CA SER A 256 -7.98 -30.49 30.26
C SER A 256 -7.66 -29.16 30.95
N GLN A 257 -7.85 -29.08 32.27
CA GLN A 257 -7.52 -27.89 33.05
C GLN A 257 -6.02 -27.60 33.07
N SER A 258 -5.17 -28.62 33.18
CA SER A 258 -3.71 -28.48 33.15
C SER A 258 -3.24 -27.85 31.84
N VAL A 259 -3.65 -28.40 30.69
CA VAL A 259 -3.29 -27.88 29.36
C VAL A 259 -3.80 -26.45 29.19
N ARG A 260 -5.04 -26.17 29.59
CA ARG A 260 -5.61 -24.80 29.49
C ARG A 260 -4.97 -23.78 30.43
N SER A 261 -4.38 -24.23 31.53
CA SER A 261 -3.78 -23.34 32.53
C SER A 261 -2.37 -22.86 32.19
N GLN A 262 -1.84 -23.24 31.03
CA GLN A 262 -0.57 -22.76 30.48
C GLN A 262 -0.65 -21.26 30.12
N TYR A 263 0.51 -20.64 29.94
CA TYR A 263 0.64 -19.31 29.36
C TYR A 263 1.04 -19.42 27.90
N GLN A 264 0.39 -18.66 27.03
CA GLN A 264 0.86 -18.40 25.68
C GLN A 264 1.69 -17.13 25.71
N ILE A 265 2.94 -17.24 25.29
CA ILE A 265 3.88 -16.14 25.11
C ILE A 265 4.01 -15.90 23.61
N THR A 266 3.64 -14.71 23.16
CA THR A 266 3.72 -14.29 21.75
C THR A 266 4.90 -13.34 21.59
N PHE A 267 5.85 -13.68 20.72
CA PHE A 267 7.04 -12.85 20.46
C PHE A 267 7.41 -12.84 18.97
N GLY A 268 8.16 -11.82 18.55
CA GLY A 268 8.67 -11.69 17.19
C GLY A 268 10.11 -12.15 17.09
N SER A 269 10.45 -12.79 15.97
CA SER A 269 11.85 -13.16 15.71
C SER A 269 12.70 -11.89 15.55
N PRO A 270 13.84 -11.79 16.26
CA PRO A 270 14.78 -10.68 16.09
C PRO A 270 15.63 -10.79 14.81
N ASP A 271 15.53 -11.92 14.10
CA ASP A 271 16.29 -12.20 12.86
C ASP A 271 15.33 -12.71 11.76
N PRO A 272 14.68 -11.80 11.02
CA PRO A 272 13.71 -12.17 9.98
C PRO A 272 14.37 -12.69 8.69
N VAL A 273 15.71 -12.75 8.62
CA VAL A 273 16.45 -13.15 7.42
C VAL A 273 16.77 -14.66 7.48
N PHE A 274 16.54 -15.35 6.36
CA PHE A 274 16.52 -16.82 6.24
C PHE A 274 17.90 -17.48 6.12
N GLU A 275 18.88 -17.12 6.96
CA GLU A 275 20.22 -17.76 6.86
C GLU A 275 20.36 -19.08 7.63
N ASN A 276 19.52 -19.33 8.65
CA ASN A 276 19.52 -20.57 9.41
C ASN A 276 18.09 -21.01 9.78
N PRO A 277 17.61 -22.19 9.31
CA PRO A 277 16.24 -22.63 9.54
C PRO A 277 15.99 -23.06 10.99
N THR A 278 17.01 -23.60 11.69
CA THR A 278 16.87 -24.05 13.09
C THR A 278 17.24 -22.94 14.08
N ARG A 279 16.35 -22.71 15.05
CA ARG A 279 16.42 -21.61 16.02
C ARG A 279 16.22 -22.15 17.43
N VAL A 280 16.94 -21.59 18.40
CA VAL A 280 16.83 -21.97 19.83
C VAL A 280 16.15 -20.84 20.59
N VAL A 281 14.97 -21.10 21.11
CA VAL A 281 14.20 -20.16 21.94
C VAL A 281 14.41 -20.51 23.40
N ARG A 282 14.84 -19.54 24.18
CA ARG A 282 14.93 -19.64 25.64
C ARG A 282 13.97 -18.66 26.28
N ILE A 283 13.18 -19.17 27.22
CA ILE A 283 12.25 -18.37 28.02
C ILE A 283 12.73 -18.39 29.46
N THR A 284 12.91 -17.20 30.05
CA THR A 284 13.35 -17.03 31.44
C THR A 284 12.30 -16.26 32.23
N LEU A 285 11.97 -16.73 33.43
CA LEU A 285 11.13 -15.98 34.36
C LEU A 285 11.99 -14.98 35.15
N ASN A 286 11.73 -13.69 34.98
CA ASN A 286 12.50 -12.59 35.58
C ASN A 286 12.39 -12.54 37.11
N GLN A 287 11.30 -13.07 37.66
CA GLN A 287 11.05 -13.17 39.10
C GLN A 287 11.26 -14.62 39.57
N PHE A 288 11.66 -14.81 40.84
CA PHE A 288 11.79 -16.14 41.50
C PHE A 288 12.96 -17.04 41.05
N ASN A 289 14.21 -16.66 41.33
CA ASN A 289 15.40 -17.54 41.16
C ASN A 289 15.75 -17.91 39.70
N LEU A 290 15.19 -17.18 38.72
CA LEU A 290 15.44 -17.28 37.27
C LEU A 290 15.34 -18.71 36.69
N PRO A 291 14.25 -19.47 36.93
CA PRO A 291 14.00 -20.68 36.16
C PRO A 291 13.88 -20.32 34.68
N TRP A 292 14.48 -21.15 33.84
CA TRP A 292 14.46 -21.02 32.40
C TRP A 292 14.32 -22.40 31.78
N ASP A 293 13.77 -22.41 30.57
CA ASP A 293 13.73 -23.58 29.72
C ASP A 293 14.01 -23.16 28.28
N GLU A 294 14.43 -24.11 27.45
CA GLU A 294 14.75 -23.86 26.04
C GLU A 294 14.14 -24.93 25.13
N ILE A 295 13.65 -24.46 23.98
CA ILE A 295 13.08 -25.29 22.92
C ILE A 295 13.76 -24.91 21.60
N GLN A 296 13.96 -25.87 20.72
CA GLN A 296 14.40 -25.61 19.35
C GLN A 296 13.19 -25.61 18.43
N TYR A 297 13.18 -24.75 17.42
CA TYR A 297 12.20 -24.79 16.33
C TYR A 297 12.84 -24.61 14.95
N THR A 298 12.24 -25.19 13.92
CA THR A 298 12.68 -25.04 12.53
C THR A 298 11.64 -24.25 11.74
N VAL A 299 12.07 -23.26 10.98
CA VAL A 299 11.20 -22.51 10.04
C VAL A 299 11.17 -23.25 8.71
N ASP A 300 9.97 -23.45 8.16
CA ASP A 300 9.79 -24.05 6.83
C ASP A 300 10.42 -23.18 5.73
N GLN A 301 11.02 -23.80 4.72
CA GLN A 301 11.70 -23.11 3.62
C GLN A 301 11.20 -23.65 2.31
N ALA A 302 10.98 -22.78 1.32
CA ALA A 302 10.61 -23.23 -0.02
C ALA A 302 11.72 -24.14 -0.61
N PRO A 303 11.37 -25.12 -1.46
CA PRO A 303 12.33 -26.05 -2.02
C PRO A 303 13.53 -25.37 -2.67
N ILE A 304 14.73 -25.91 -2.49
CA ILE A 304 15.94 -25.37 -3.13
C ILE A 304 16.18 -26.13 -4.44
N ILE A 305 16.14 -25.41 -5.57
CA ILE A 305 16.38 -25.98 -6.90
C ILE A 305 17.81 -25.67 -7.35
N ALA A 306 18.61 -26.70 -7.62
CA ALA A 306 19.97 -26.57 -8.15
C ALA A 306 20.15 -27.42 -9.42
N ARG A 307 20.19 -26.79 -10.60
CA ARG A 307 20.45 -27.48 -11.89
C ARG A 307 21.76 -28.27 -11.86
N THR A 308 21.76 -29.46 -12.45
CA THR A 308 22.97 -30.29 -12.54
C THR A 308 24.02 -29.67 -13.46
N VAL A 309 25.27 -30.15 -13.36
CA VAL A 309 26.38 -29.70 -14.21
C VAL A 309 26.08 -29.93 -15.69
N GLU A 310 25.41 -31.04 -16.02
CA GLU A 310 24.97 -31.38 -17.37
C GLU A 310 23.94 -30.38 -17.90
N THR A 311 22.94 -30.02 -17.09
CA THR A 311 21.93 -29.01 -17.45
C THR A 311 22.56 -27.64 -17.66
N LEU A 312 23.46 -27.22 -16.77
CA LEU A 312 24.18 -25.95 -16.88
C LEU A 312 25.04 -25.89 -18.16
N ALA A 313 25.61 -27.02 -18.59
CA ALA A 313 26.42 -27.09 -19.81
C ALA A 313 25.62 -26.86 -21.10
N LEU A 314 24.30 -27.09 -21.10
CA LEU A 314 23.43 -26.83 -22.26
C LEU A 314 23.36 -25.33 -22.59
N SER A 315 23.40 -24.48 -21.58
CA SER A 315 23.37 -23.02 -21.72
C SER A 315 24.77 -22.39 -21.89
N ALA A 316 25.85 -23.18 -21.81
CA ALA A 316 27.22 -22.66 -21.93
C ALA A 316 27.62 -22.32 -23.39
N GLY A 317 26.86 -22.79 -24.37
CA GLY A 317 27.14 -22.58 -25.79
C GLY A 317 26.13 -23.28 -26.68
N PRO A 318 26.18 -23.05 -28.01
CA PRO A 318 25.20 -23.55 -28.96
C PRO A 318 25.16 -25.07 -29.03
N GLN A 319 23.95 -25.62 -28.99
CA GLN A 319 23.67 -27.04 -29.12
C GLN A 319 23.20 -27.38 -30.53
N ALA A 320 23.41 -28.63 -30.95
CA ALA A 320 22.77 -29.15 -32.15
C ALA A 320 21.27 -29.37 -31.87
N PRO A 321 20.38 -29.18 -32.87
CA PRO A 321 18.95 -29.48 -32.70
C PRO A 321 18.72 -30.93 -32.22
N GLY A 322 18.06 -31.10 -31.07
CA GLY A 322 17.97 -32.36 -30.34
C GLY A 322 16.93 -32.33 -29.22
N ALA A 323 16.67 -33.49 -28.62
CA ALA A 323 15.99 -33.54 -27.32
C ALA A 323 17.01 -33.23 -26.21
N PHE A 324 16.58 -32.57 -25.14
CA PHE A 324 17.45 -32.13 -24.05
C PHE A 324 16.93 -32.60 -22.70
N ASP A 325 17.73 -33.37 -21.97
CA ASP A 325 17.45 -33.74 -20.59
C ASP A 325 17.74 -32.54 -19.66
N ILE A 326 16.74 -32.13 -18.90
CA ILE A 326 16.86 -31.11 -17.86
C ILE A 326 16.74 -31.79 -16.51
N ALA A 327 17.82 -31.70 -15.73
CA ALA A 327 17.90 -32.25 -14.39
C ALA A 327 18.31 -31.19 -13.36
N ALA A 328 17.76 -31.32 -12.16
CA ALA A 328 18.11 -30.52 -11.00
C ALA A 328 18.14 -31.38 -9.72
N GLN A 329 19.06 -31.06 -8.82
CA GLN A 329 18.99 -31.49 -7.44
C GLN A 329 18.01 -30.58 -6.70
N ILE A 330 16.95 -31.14 -6.13
CA ILE A 330 15.89 -30.42 -5.45
C ILE A 330 15.84 -30.92 -4.01
N THR A 331 16.20 -30.05 -3.07
CA THR A 331 16.28 -30.39 -1.64
C THR A 331 15.34 -29.52 -0.83
N ASP A 332 14.76 -30.10 0.20
CA ASP A 332 13.80 -29.44 1.07
C ASP A 332 13.81 -30.07 2.46
N ASN A 333 13.48 -29.30 3.51
CA ASN A 333 13.50 -29.76 4.89
C ASN A 333 12.20 -30.43 5.33
N THR A 334 11.07 -30.20 4.65
CA THR A 334 9.74 -30.79 4.91
C THR A 334 9.34 -31.82 3.84
N GLY A 335 10.05 -31.84 2.70
CA GLY A 335 9.97 -32.88 1.67
C GLY A 335 9.29 -32.38 0.39
N ILE A 336 9.62 -32.97 -0.76
CA ILE A 336 9.12 -32.51 -2.06
C ILE A 336 7.82 -33.22 -2.44
N VAL A 337 6.75 -32.46 -2.67
CA VAL A 337 5.46 -32.95 -3.19
C VAL A 337 5.46 -33.00 -4.71
N GLY A 338 6.10 -32.05 -5.39
CA GLY A 338 6.16 -32.04 -6.85
C GLY A 338 7.25 -31.14 -7.44
N ALA A 339 7.67 -31.48 -8.66
CA ALA A 339 8.61 -30.68 -9.45
C ALA A 339 8.22 -30.72 -10.94
N TRP A 340 8.30 -29.57 -11.61
CA TRP A 340 7.84 -29.38 -12.99
C TRP A 340 8.86 -28.62 -13.84
N LEU A 341 8.87 -28.94 -15.13
CA LEU A 341 9.67 -28.30 -16.18
C LEU A 341 8.72 -27.61 -17.17
N TYR A 342 8.96 -26.33 -17.43
CA TYR A 342 8.26 -25.54 -18.44
C TYR A 342 9.24 -25.17 -19.57
N TYR A 343 8.82 -25.26 -20.84
CA TYR A 343 9.70 -24.92 -21.98
C TYR A 343 8.95 -24.36 -23.21
N ARG A 344 9.66 -23.64 -24.09
CA ARG A 344 9.18 -23.18 -25.42
C ARG A 344 10.33 -22.92 -26.40
N THR A 345 10.00 -22.71 -27.67
CA THR A 345 10.96 -22.33 -28.73
C THR A 345 11.19 -20.81 -28.79
N THR A 346 12.42 -20.38 -29.13
CA THR A 346 12.80 -18.96 -29.24
C THR A 346 13.45 -18.64 -30.60
N PRO A 347 12.95 -17.62 -31.34
CA PRO A 347 11.69 -16.92 -31.10
C PRO A 347 10.49 -17.87 -31.30
N PRO A 348 9.31 -17.54 -30.75
CA PRO A 348 8.13 -18.38 -30.87
C PRO A 348 7.76 -18.64 -32.34
N VAL A 349 7.15 -19.79 -32.63
CA VAL A 349 6.86 -20.25 -34.01
C VAL A 349 5.80 -19.37 -34.70
N ASP A 350 5.04 -18.59 -33.93
CA ASP A 350 4.05 -17.61 -34.36
C ASP A 350 4.34 -16.20 -33.82
N TYR A 351 3.95 -15.19 -34.61
CA TYR A 351 4.10 -13.76 -34.29
C TYR A 351 3.32 -13.30 -33.04
N ASN A 352 2.54 -14.21 -32.44
CA ASN A 352 1.65 -14.00 -31.30
C ASN A 352 2.21 -14.59 -29.99
N GLY A 353 3.46 -15.06 -29.96
CA GLY A 353 4.05 -15.62 -28.74
C GLY A 353 3.47 -16.97 -28.35
N SER A 354 4.00 -18.07 -28.89
CA SER A 354 3.64 -19.41 -28.43
C SER A 354 3.79 -19.49 -26.89
N PRO A 355 2.72 -19.86 -26.15
CA PRO A 355 2.80 -20.02 -24.70
C PRO A 355 3.76 -21.16 -24.35
N TYR A 356 4.26 -21.16 -23.11
CA TYR A 356 4.99 -22.32 -22.59
C TYR A 356 4.14 -23.58 -22.74
N SER A 357 4.80 -24.72 -22.97
CA SER A 357 4.13 -26.02 -22.94
C SER A 357 3.45 -26.25 -21.58
N ASN A 358 2.43 -27.12 -21.56
CA ASN A 358 1.93 -27.65 -20.29
C ASN A 358 3.11 -28.21 -19.48
N PRO A 359 3.14 -27.99 -18.16
CA PRO A 359 4.26 -28.38 -17.31
C PRO A 359 4.54 -29.88 -17.45
N ALA A 360 5.78 -30.22 -17.78
CA ALA A 360 6.24 -31.59 -17.79
C ALA A 360 6.64 -31.99 -16.37
N PRO A 361 5.98 -32.98 -15.73
CA PRO A 361 6.37 -33.42 -14.40
C PRO A 361 7.79 -34.03 -14.42
N MET A 362 8.63 -33.63 -13.48
CA MET A 362 9.97 -34.18 -13.33
C MET A 362 9.95 -35.46 -12.51
N ILE A 363 10.70 -36.47 -12.96
CA ILE A 363 10.75 -37.79 -12.34
C ILE A 363 11.94 -37.84 -11.37
N HIS A 364 11.69 -38.19 -10.11
CA HIS A 364 12.73 -38.42 -9.10
C HIS A 364 13.58 -39.65 -9.46
N GLN A 365 14.88 -39.45 -9.66
CA GLN A 365 15.85 -40.49 -10.04
C GLN A 365 16.63 -41.07 -8.84
N GLY A 366 16.40 -40.54 -7.62
CA GLY A 366 17.16 -40.85 -6.40
C GLY A 366 18.32 -39.87 -6.14
N SER A 367 18.77 -39.77 -4.88
CA SER A 367 19.74 -38.74 -4.42
C SER A 367 19.25 -37.30 -4.60
N ASP A 368 17.94 -37.07 -4.42
CA ASP A 368 17.28 -35.77 -4.57
C ASP A 368 17.34 -35.15 -5.98
N VAL A 369 17.65 -35.97 -7.00
CA VAL A 369 17.73 -35.52 -8.39
C VAL A 369 16.40 -35.76 -9.12
N TYR A 370 15.86 -34.72 -9.73
CA TYR A 370 14.65 -34.72 -10.55
C TYR A 370 15.00 -34.43 -12.00
N GLN A 371 14.34 -35.11 -12.95
CA GLN A 371 14.63 -34.97 -14.37
C GLN A 371 13.37 -35.00 -15.25
N ALA A 372 13.35 -34.16 -16.29
CA ALA A 372 12.39 -34.20 -17.39
C ALA A 372 13.09 -33.89 -18.73
N GLU A 373 12.48 -34.26 -19.87
CA GLU A 373 13.04 -34.05 -21.22
C GLU A 373 12.30 -32.92 -21.95
N ILE A 374 13.06 -32.03 -22.60
CA ILE A 374 12.54 -31.14 -23.64
C ILE A 374 12.51 -31.90 -24.97
N PRO A 375 11.34 -32.09 -25.61
CA PRO A 375 11.21 -32.87 -26.84
C PRO A 375 11.95 -32.26 -28.05
N TYR A 376 12.34 -33.13 -28.99
CA TYR A 376 13.04 -32.75 -30.23
C TYR A 376 12.32 -31.66 -31.04
N GLU A 377 10.99 -31.75 -31.13
CA GLU A 377 10.14 -30.83 -31.89
C GLU A 377 10.20 -29.38 -31.39
N ILE A 378 10.63 -29.13 -30.16
CA ILE A 378 10.79 -27.78 -29.60
C ILE A 378 12.09 -27.15 -30.10
N ALA A 379 13.16 -27.94 -30.18
CA ALA A 379 14.46 -27.51 -30.69
C ALA A 379 14.58 -27.60 -32.23
N ALA A 380 13.60 -28.22 -32.90
CA ALA A 380 13.55 -28.40 -34.35
C ALA A 380 12.08 -28.39 -34.86
N PRO A 381 11.37 -27.25 -34.77
CA PRO A 381 9.96 -27.17 -35.12
C PRO A 381 9.71 -27.46 -36.60
N PHE A 382 8.61 -28.15 -36.89
CA PHE A 382 8.24 -28.55 -38.25
C PHE A 382 8.01 -27.33 -39.16
N GLY A 383 8.96 -27.09 -40.07
CA GLY A 383 8.89 -26.00 -41.06
C GLY A 383 9.61 -24.71 -40.68
N GLY A 384 10.34 -24.68 -39.55
CA GLY A 384 11.15 -23.55 -39.09
C GLY A 384 12.57 -23.96 -38.67
N THR A 385 13.38 -22.98 -38.25
CA THR A 385 14.67 -23.18 -37.54
C THR A 385 14.49 -22.57 -36.15
N ALA A 386 14.69 -23.37 -35.09
CA ALA A 386 14.79 -22.83 -33.73
C ALA A 386 16.19 -22.22 -33.54
N TYR A 387 16.24 -21.05 -32.92
CA TYR A 387 17.51 -20.37 -32.63
C TYR A 387 17.88 -20.46 -31.15
N ALA A 388 16.90 -20.69 -30.28
CA ALA A 388 17.08 -21.13 -28.90
C ALA A 388 15.85 -21.90 -28.37
N VAL A 389 15.99 -22.46 -27.18
CA VAL A 389 14.91 -23.03 -26.36
C VAL A 389 14.91 -22.30 -25.02
N ASP A 390 13.76 -21.77 -24.61
CA ASP A 390 13.55 -21.19 -23.27
C ASP A 390 13.03 -22.28 -22.32
N TYR A 391 13.49 -22.31 -21.08
CA TYR A 391 12.94 -23.19 -20.03
C TYR A 391 13.07 -22.60 -18.61
N TYR A 392 12.24 -23.09 -17.69
CA TYR A 392 12.37 -22.87 -16.25
C TYR A 392 11.83 -24.07 -15.45
N LEU A 393 12.21 -24.14 -14.18
CA LEU A 393 11.83 -25.19 -13.25
C LEU A 393 10.97 -24.62 -12.11
N GLU A 394 10.10 -25.46 -11.56
CA GLU A 394 9.28 -25.16 -10.39
C GLU A 394 9.26 -26.38 -9.46
N ALA A 395 9.31 -26.15 -8.14
CA ALA A 395 9.22 -27.21 -7.14
C ALA A 395 8.33 -26.76 -5.97
N SER A 396 7.64 -27.72 -5.35
CA SER A 396 6.76 -27.49 -4.20
C SER A 396 6.85 -28.61 -3.18
N ASP A 397 6.79 -28.24 -1.90
CA ASP A 397 6.64 -29.11 -0.73
C ASP A 397 5.16 -29.28 -0.31
N GLY A 398 4.22 -28.68 -1.06
CA GLY A 398 2.79 -28.65 -0.76
C GLY A 398 2.31 -27.43 0.03
N LEU A 399 3.22 -26.67 0.66
CA LEU A 399 2.95 -25.43 1.39
C LEU A 399 3.58 -24.22 0.69
N LEU A 400 4.83 -24.35 0.26
CA LEU A 400 5.64 -23.35 -0.41
C LEU A 400 6.06 -23.84 -1.81
N THR A 401 6.38 -22.87 -2.67
CA THR A 401 6.83 -23.11 -4.04
C THR A 401 8.07 -22.30 -4.33
N SER A 402 9.00 -22.86 -5.08
CA SER A 402 10.17 -22.16 -5.61
C SER A 402 10.29 -22.37 -7.12
N GLN A 403 11.00 -21.45 -7.77
CA GLN A 403 11.24 -21.47 -9.21
C GLN A 403 12.73 -21.25 -9.52
N ASP A 404 13.21 -21.82 -10.62
CA ASP A 404 14.55 -21.58 -11.18
C ASP A 404 14.45 -21.28 -12.69
N PRO A 405 14.75 -20.04 -13.14
CA PRO A 405 15.30 -18.94 -12.33
C PRO A 405 14.26 -18.33 -11.38
N GLY A 406 14.70 -17.90 -10.20
CA GLY A 406 13.80 -17.38 -9.16
C GLY A 406 13.23 -15.97 -9.42
N PHE A 407 13.66 -15.31 -10.51
CA PHE A 407 13.21 -13.96 -10.88
C PHE A 407 12.47 -13.97 -12.21
N ASN A 408 11.15 -13.72 -12.18
CA ASN A 408 10.23 -13.68 -13.32
C ASN A 408 10.64 -14.63 -14.47
N PRO A 409 10.58 -15.96 -14.23
CA PRO A 409 11.09 -16.95 -15.18
C PRO A 409 10.35 -16.99 -16.51
N GLN A 410 9.17 -16.36 -16.62
CA GLN A 410 8.42 -16.24 -17.86
C GLN A 410 9.04 -15.17 -18.79
N SER A 411 9.51 -14.06 -18.23
CA SER A 411 10.23 -13.00 -18.96
C SER A 411 11.71 -13.32 -19.10
N PHE A 412 12.34 -13.91 -18.06
CA PHE A 412 13.78 -14.20 -18.00
C PHE A 412 14.10 -15.69 -17.82
N PRO A 413 13.60 -16.59 -18.69
CA PRO A 413 13.91 -18.02 -18.61
C PRO A 413 15.39 -18.32 -18.86
N TRP A 414 15.80 -19.53 -18.48
CA TRP A 414 17.03 -20.12 -18.99
C TRP A 414 16.93 -20.37 -20.49
N GLN A 415 18.02 -20.16 -21.21
CA GLN A 415 18.06 -20.34 -22.66
C GLN A 415 19.10 -21.39 -23.06
N ILE A 416 18.74 -22.26 -23.99
CA ILE A 416 19.64 -23.19 -24.67
C ILE A 416 19.80 -22.68 -26.11
N PRO A 417 20.94 -22.10 -26.50
CA PRO A 417 21.16 -21.62 -27.85
C PRO A 417 21.27 -22.80 -28.82
N ILE A 418 20.70 -22.68 -30.02
CA ILE A 418 20.71 -23.74 -31.05
C ILE A 418 21.48 -23.25 -32.28
N TYR A 419 22.37 -24.09 -32.81
CA TYR A 419 23.15 -23.75 -34.02
C TYR A 419 22.23 -23.34 -35.19
N PRO A 420 22.57 -22.26 -35.92
CA PRO A 420 23.86 -21.56 -35.94
C PRO A 420 24.04 -20.43 -34.90
N ASN A 421 23.04 -20.11 -34.08
CA ASN A 421 23.04 -18.90 -33.26
C ASN A 421 23.83 -19.05 -31.95
N GLN A 422 24.30 -17.95 -31.37
CA GLN A 422 25.03 -17.91 -30.10
C GLN A 422 24.58 -16.71 -29.25
N PHE A 423 24.84 -16.74 -27.94
CA PHE A 423 24.57 -15.58 -27.10
C PHE A 423 25.45 -14.38 -27.49
N PRO A 424 24.91 -13.15 -27.43
CA PRO A 424 25.73 -11.95 -27.52
C PRO A 424 26.73 -11.92 -26.35
N THR A 425 27.98 -11.55 -26.58
CA THR A 425 28.99 -11.36 -25.53
C THR A 425 28.95 -9.93 -25.01
N MET A 426 28.90 -9.77 -23.68
CA MET A 426 28.89 -8.46 -23.03
C MET A 426 30.17 -8.24 -22.21
N THR A 427 30.74 -7.03 -22.28
CA THR A 427 31.79 -6.56 -21.39
C THR A 427 31.39 -5.21 -20.82
N HIS A 428 31.34 -5.11 -19.49
CA HIS A 428 30.92 -3.91 -18.76
C HIS A 428 31.87 -3.69 -17.57
N GLN A 429 32.30 -2.45 -17.36
CA GLN A 429 33.08 -2.05 -16.20
C GLN A 429 32.13 -1.36 -15.21
N PRO A 430 31.84 -1.97 -14.04
CA PRO A 430 30.87 -1.43 -13.11
C PRO A 430 31.27 -0.06 -12.56
N VAL A 431 30.30 0.84 -12.46
CA VAL A 431 30.40 2.05 -11.66
C VAL A 431 30.06 1.66 -10.23
N THR A 432 30.95 1.92 -9.29
CA THR A 432 30.77 1.51 -7.87
C THR A 432 30.45 2.68 -6.95
N GLU A 433 30.65 3.91 -7.41
CA GLU A 433 30.50 5.12 -6.60
C GLU A 433 30.13 6.32 -7.50
N ALA A 434 29.18 7.14 -7.04
CA ALA A 434 28.79 8.39 -7.72
C ALA A 434 28.30 9.45 -6.73
N ALA A 435 28.48 10.74 -7.04
CA ALA A 435 28.00 11.80 -6.16
C ALA A 435 26.47 11.93 -6.22
N VAL A 436 25.85 12.13 -5.05
CA VAL A 436 24.41 12.37 -4.90
C VAL A 436 23.96 13.54 -5.78
N GLY A 437 22.87 13.38 -6.52
CA GLY A 437 22.29 14.40 -7.38
C GLY A 437 22.92 14.55 -8.77
N LEU A 438 24.01 13.83 -9.09
CA LEU A 438 24.67 13.90 -10.41
C LEU A 438 24.27 12.75 -11.33
N ASN A 439 24.10 13.06 -12.62
CA ASN A 439 23.87 12.06 -13.66
C ASN A 439 25.02 11.05 -13.72
N VAL A 440 24.70 9.76 -13.85
CA VAL A 440 25.68 8.67 -13.88
C VAL A 440 25.66 7.98 -15.24
N ALA A 441 26.76 8.06 -15.99
CA ALA A 441 26.88 7.40 -17.29
C ALA A 441 27.30 5.92 -17.14
N ILE A 442 26.52 5.02 -17.72
CA ILE A 442 26.78 3.58 -17.76
C ILE A 442 27.14 3.19 -19.20
N ASN A 443 28.29 2.53 -19.36
CA ASN A 443 28.84 2.16 -20.66
C ASN A 443 29.19 0.68 -20.71
N CYS A 444 28.80 0.00 -21.79
CA CYS A 444 29.17 -1.39 -22.03
C CYS A 444 29.60 -1.62 -23.48
N THR A 445 30.22 -2.76 -23.74
CA THR A 445 30.51 -3.27 -25.08
C THR A 445 29.73 -4.55 -25.28
N VAL A 446 28.94 -4.64 -26.35
CA VAL A 446 28.17 -5.84 -26.70
C VAL A 446 28.53 -6.26 -28.10
N THR A 447 28.89 -7.53 -28.28
CA THR A 447 29.31 -8.10 -29.57
C THR A 447 28.54 -9.38 -29.85
N ASP A 448 28.14 -9.58 -31.09
CA ASP A 448 27.61 -10.85 -31.57
C ASP A 448 28.39 -11.26 -32.83
N ASP A 449 29.02 -12.43 -32.78
CA ASP A 449 29.87 -12.95 -33.87
C ASP A 449 29.07 -13.76 -34.88
N THR A 450 27.83 -14.12 -34.56
CA THR A 450 26.93 -14.93 -35.38
C THR A 450 25.86 -14.10 -36.08
N GLU A 451 25.34 -13.08 -35.41
CA GLU A 451 24.22 -12.25 -35.84
C GLU A 451 24.42 -10.77 -35.45
N GLN A 452 23.36 -9.96 -35.46
CA GLN A 452 23.41 -8.54 -35.05
C GLN A 452 22.86 -8.37 -33.64
N VAL A 453 23.54 -7.55 -32.83
CA VAL A 453 22.98 -7.01 -31.58
C VAL A 453 21.79 -6.13 -31.93
N GLU A 454 20.59 -6.53 -31.50
CA GLU A 454 19.34 -5.83 -31.79
C GLU A 454 19.17 -4.62 -30.87
N ALA A 455 19.27 -4.84 -29.56
CA ALA A 455 19.06 -3.79 -28.56
C ALA A 455 19.88 -4.08 -27.29
N VAL A 456 20.17 -3.03 -26.53
CA VAL A 456 20.79 -3.13 -25.21
C VAL A 456 20.01 -2.25 -24.25
N TYR A 457 19.57 -2.80 -23.13
CA TYR A 457 18.80 -2.08 -22.11
C TYR A 457 19.58 -1.98 -20.81
N LEU A 458 19.54 -0.80 -20.22
CA LEU A 458 19.99 -0.51 -18.86
C LEU A 458 18.77 -0.50 -17.95
N TYR A 459 18.76 -1.36 -16.94
CA TYR A 459 17.78 -1.35 -15.87
C TYR A 459 18.40 -0.75 -14.62
N TYR A 460 17.75 0.23 -13.99
CA TYR A 460 18.25 0.87 -12.76
C TYR A 460 17.13 1.22 -11.79
N ARG A 461 17.46 1.33 -10.51
CA ARG A 461 16.56 1.77 -9.44
C ARG A 461 17.31 2.46 -8.32
N ARG A 462 16.62 3.31 -7.54
CA ARG A 462 17.12 3.74 -6.23
C ARG A 462 17.19 2.51 -5.31
N SER A 463 18.24 2.35 -4.51
CA SER A 463 18.45 1.10 -3.75
C SER A 463 17.41 0.82 -2.64
N ASP A 464 16.61 1.82 -2.26
CA ASP A 464 15.44 1.69 -1.36
C ASP A 464 14.11 1.51 -2.12
N ASN A 465 14.13 1.49 -3.46
CA ASN A 465 12.99 1.17 -4.32
C ASN A 465 13.11 -0.30 -4.80
N ILE A 466 11.98 -0.96 -5.00
CA ILE A 466 11.92 -2.34 -5.49
C ILE A 466 11.82 -2.43 -7.02
N PHE A 467 11.30 -1.40 -7.70
CA PHE A 467 11.10 -1.40 -9.16
C PHE A 467 12.30 -0.89 -9.93
N TYR A 468 12.72 -1.64 -10.94
CA TYR A 468 13.69 -1.18 -11.93
C TYR A 468 12.99 -0.40 -13.04
N ARG A 469 13.56 0.74 -13.41
CA ARG A 469 13.26 1.48 -14.63
C ARG A 469 14.16 0.97 -15.74
N SER A 470 13.67 0.92 -16.98
CA SER A 470 14.46 0.55 -18.16
C SER A 470 14.82 1.78 -19.01
N ILE A 471 16.01 1.77 -19.62
CA ILE A 471 16.43 2.73 -20.66
C ILE A 471 17.09 1.93 -21.77
N GLU A 472 16.63 2.09 -23.01
CA GLU A 472 17.35 1.62 -24.19
C GLU A 472 18.67 2.41 -24.34
N MET A 473 19.80 1.70 -24.36
CA MET A 473 21.12 2.30 -24.49
C MET A 473 21.38 2.77 -25.92
N ILE A 474 22.10 3.87 -26.07
CA ILE A 474 22.42 4.46 -27.37
C ILE A 474 23.74 3.88 -27.88
N HIS A 475 23.77 3.46 -29.14
CA HIS A 475 25.00 3.06 -29.83
C HIS A 475 25.90 4.28 -30.08
N ILE A 476 27.08 4.31 -29.46
CA ILE A 476 28.02 5.45 -29.53
C ILE A 476 29.22 5.20 -30.47
N GLY A 477 29.24 4.04 -31.16
CA GLY A 477 30.21 3.69 -32.19
C GLY A 477 30.99 2.41 -31.91
N GLY A 478 31.37 1.69 -32.97
CA GLY A 478 31.99 0.36 -32.86
C GLY A 478 31.00 -0.64 -32.26
N ASN A 479 31.36 -1.26 -31.14
CA ASN A 479 30.52 -2.19 -30.39
C ASN A 479 30.09 -1.60 -29.02
N GLN A 480 30.18 -0.28 -28.84
CA GLN A 480 29.94 0.39 -27.56
C GLN A 480 28.55 1.01 -27.45
N TRP A 481 27.97 0.87 -26.27
CA TRP A 481 26.62 1.31 -25.92
C TRP A 481 26.67 2.15 -24.63
N SER A 482 25.84 3.19 -24.55
CA SER A 482 25.82 4.12 -23.42
C SER A 482 24.41 4.55 -23.03
N ALA A 483 24.14 4.62 -21.74
CA ALA A 483 22.95 5.24 -21.17
C ALA A 483 23.32 6.07 -19.94
N THR A 484 22.46 7.00 -19.54
CA THR A 484 22.70 7.88 -18.39
C THR A 484 21.57 7.73 -17.38
N ILE A 485 21.92 7.32 -16.17
CA ILE A 485 21.02 7.34 -15.02
C ILE A 485 20.85 8.79 -14.56
N PRO A 486 19.62 9.32 -14.47
CA PRO A 486 19.39 10.70 -14.06
C PRO A 486 19.85 10.98 -12.62
N GLY A 487 20.42 12.15 -12.36
CA GLY A 487 21.03 12.48 -11.07
C GLY A 487 20.07 12.53 -9.89
N TYR A 488 18.78 12.78 -10.14
CA TYR A 488 17.75 12.72 -9.08
C TYR A 488 17.51 11.30 -8.54
N GLN A 489 17.97 10.27 -9.26
CA GLN A 489 17.93 8.87 -8.81
C GLN A 489 19.12 8.54 -7.89
N MET A 490 20.23 9.28 -8.01
CA MET A 490 21.40 9.10 -7.16
C MET A 490 21.21 9.83 -5.83
N THR A 491 20.71 9.11 -4.82
CA THR A 491 20.43 9.62 -3.47
C THR A 491 21.39 9.05 -2.41
N GLU A 492 21.14 9.31 -1.13
CA GLU A 492 21.88 8.72 -0.01
C GLU A 492 21.77 7.19 0.08
N PHE A 493 20.78 6.58 -0.56
CA PHE A 493 20.64 5.12 -0.61
C PHE A 493 21.48 4.46 -1.69
N GLY A 494 21.98 5.23 -2.66
CA GLY A 494 22.64 4.71 -3.85
C GLY A 494 21.67 4.25 -4.94
N VAL A 495 22.23 3.64 -5.98
CA VAL A 495 21.49 3.15 -7.15
C VAL A 495 21.94 1.73 -7.47
N ASP A 496 20.97 0.85 -7.68
CA ASP A 496 21.22 -0.51 -8.18
C ASP A 496 20.93 -0.54 -9.68
N TYR A 497 21.77 -1.22 -10.47
CA TYR A 497 21.54 -1.35 -11.90
C TYR A 497 22.07 -2.67 -12.48
N TRP A 498 21.56 -3.03 -13.64
CA TRP A 498 22.03 -4.15 -14.46
C TRP A 498 21.76 -3.87 -15.93
N ILE A 499 22.42 -4.63 -16.81
CA ILE A 499 22.35 -4.43 -18.25
C ILE A 499 21.96 -5.76 -18.89
N VAL A 500 21.13 -5.72 -19.95
CA VAL A 500 20.86 -6.87 -20.82
C VAL A 500 21.04 -6.48 -22.28
N GLY A 501 21.72 -7.34 -23.03
CA GLY A 501 21.89 -7.22 -24.47
C GLY A 501 21.12 -8.32 -25.19
N TYR A 502 20.41 -7.95 -26.25
CA TYR A 502 19.61 -8.84 -27.09
C TYR A 502 20.26 -8.99 -28.46
N ASP A 503 20.23 -10.20 -29.00
CA ASP A 503 20.38 -10.42 -30.44
C ASP A 503 19.01 -10.33 -31.15
N ASN A 504 19.02 -10.46 -32.47
CA ASN A 504 17.83 -10.45 -33.33
C ASN A 504 16.93 -11.70 -33.23
N TYR A 505 17.24 -12.65 -32.34
CA TYR A 505 16.47 -13.86 -32.07
C TYR A 505 16.13 -14.01 -30.58
N ASN A 506 16.26 -12.94 -29.80
CA ASN A 506 15.93 -12.87 -28.38
C ASN A 506 16.81 -13.75 -27.46
N LEU A 507 18.04 -14.07 -27.88
CA LEU A 507 19.08 -14.56 -26.97
C LEU A 507 19.69 -13.39 -26.21
N ARG A 508 20.01 -13.63 -24.95
CA ARG A 508 20.36 -12.58 -24.01
C ARG A 508 21.69 -12.81 -23.31
N SER A 509 22.38 -11.72 -23.01
CA SER A 509 23.47 -11.71 -22.03
C SER A 509 23.30 -10.55 -21.04
N PHE A 510 23.82 -10.75 -19.83
CA PHE A 510 23.58 -9.87 -18.70
C PHE A 510 24.89 -9.30 -18.15
N SER A 511 24.80 -8.13 -17.52
CA SER A 511 25.79 -7.65 -16.56
C SER A 511 25.09 -7.17 -15.29
N PRO A 512 25.33 -7.80 -14.12
CA PRO A 512 26.25 -8.92 -13.91
C PRO A 512 25.75 -10.22 -14.57
N GLU A 513 26.66 -11.15 -14.91
CA GLU A 513 26.34 -12.39 -15.66
C GLU A 513 25.36 -13.29 -14.91
N ASP A 514 25.39 -13.25 -13.57
CA ASP A 514 24.54 -14.02 -12.67
C ASP A 514 23.20 -13.34 -12.34
N ARG A 515 22.82 -12.27 -13.07
CA ARG A 515 21.51 -11.61 -12.93
C ARG A 515 20.33 -12.58 -13.04
N GLN A 516 20.43 -13.59 -13.91
CA GLN A 516 19.35 -14.57 -14.08
C GLN A 516 19.16 -15.48 -12.87
N LEU A 517 20.13 -15.58 -11.94
CA LEU A 517 19.99 -16.37 -10.71
C LEU A 517 19.20 -15.63 -9.61
N GLY A 518 18.82 -14.36 -9.80
CA GLY A 518 18.04 -13.59 -8.83
C GLY A 518 18.37 -12.09 -8.78
N TYR A 519 18.25 -11.49 -7.59
CA TYR A 519 18.45 -10.05 -7.33
C TYR A 519 19.91 -9.56 -7.47
N ASN A 520 20.75 -10.15 -8.33
CA ASN A 520 22.11 -9.66 -8.53
C ASN A 520 22.07 -8.37 -9.33
N TYR A 521 22.80 -7.36 -8.89
CA TYR A 521 22.91 -6.06 -9.54
C TYR A 521 24.26 -5.43 -9.21
N TRP A 522 24.67 -4.49 -10.03
CA TRP A 522 25.74 -3.56 -9.67
C TRP A 522 25.16 -2.50 -8.74
N HIS A 523 25.83 -2.27 -7.62
CA HIS A 523 25.46 -1.21 -6.68
C HIS A 523 26.42 -0.03 -6.82
N ILE A 524 25.85 1.16 -7.01
CA ILE A 524 26.54 2.44 -6.99
C ILE A 524 26.33 3.05 -5.63
N SER A 525 27.38 3.07 -4.80
CA SER A 525 27.31 3.73 -3.50
C SER A 525 27.35 5.26 -3.63
N PRO A 526 26.69 6.00 -2.73
CA PRO A 526 26.84 7.44 -2.66
C PRO A 526 28.29 7.80 -2.34
N GLY A 527 28.87 8.67 -3.17
CA GLY A 527 30.28 8.99 -3.10
C GLY A 527 30.66 9.77 -1.85
N GLY A 528 31.75 9.36 -1.20
CA GLY A 528 32.19 9.86 0.10
C GLY A 528 32.41 11.37 0.12
N GLY A 529 31.51 12.06 0.83
CA GLY A 529 31.55 13.49 1.11
C GLY A 529 30.18 13.96 1.58
N GLU A 530 30.15 14.88 2.54
CA GLU A 530 28.87 15.31 3.13
C GLU A 530 27.97 15.97 2.07
N PRO A 531 26.63 15.77 2.09
CA PRO A 531 25.73 16.22 1.03
C PRO A 531 25.88 17.71 0.72
N GLY A 532 25.94 18.06 -0.57
CA GLY A 532 26.03 19.44 -1.04
C GLY A 532 24.69 20.16 -1.14
N PRO A 533 24.69 21.51 -1.23
CA PRO A 533 23.50 22.27 -1.58
C PRO A 533 22.94 21.82 -2.94
N ILE A 534 21.61 21.85 -3.10
CA ILE A 534 20.94 21.40 -4.32
C ILE A 534 20.18 22.54 -4.99
N ASN A 535 19.79 22.37 -6.26
CA ASN A 535 19.02 23.36 -7.02
C ASN A 535 19.66 24.76 -7.06
N LEU A 536 20.96 24.84 -7.32
CA LEU A 536 21.61 26.13 -7.55
C LEU A 536 21.08 26.75 -8.84
N ILE A 537 20.72 28.04 -8.78
CA ILE A 537 20.22 28.87 -9.89
C ILE A 537 21.04 30.17 -9.91
N ALA A 538 21.40 30.65 -11.10
CA ALA A 538 22.04 31.94 -11.33
C ALA A 538 21.19 32.81 -12.28
N GLN A 539 21.04 34.09 -11.93
CA GLN A 539 20.33 35.05 -12.77
C GLN A 539 21.29 35.81 -13.69
N SER A 540 20.94 35.92 -14.97
CA SER A 540 21.70 36.63 -16.01
C SER A 540 21.05 37.98 -16.39
N GLY A 541 21.80 38.84 -17.07
CA GLY A 541 21.29 40.10 -17.64
C GLY A 541 21.21 41.30 -16.70
N LEU A 542 21.78 41.21 -15.49
CA LEU A 542 21.88 42.32 -14.53
C LEU A 542 23.23 43.04 -14.65
N ASP A 543 23.26 44.34 -14.36
CA ASP A 543 24.44 45.19 -14.61
C ASP A 543 25.49 45.07 -13.51
N GLY A 544 26.56 44.33 -13.83
CA GLY A 544 27.75 44.23 -13.00
C GLY A 544 27.62 43.26 -11.81
N TYR A 545 26.57 42.45 -11.74
CA TYR A 545 26.43 41.43 -10.70
C TYR A 545 25.63 40.19 -11.11
N VAL A 546 25.83 39.09 -10.39
CA VAL A 546 25.10 37.82 -10.55
C VAL A 546 24.49 37.38 -9.22
N PRO A 547 23.16 37.46 -9.07
CA PRO A 547 22.44 36.81 -7.98
C PRO A 547 22.41 35.29 -8.15
N LEU A 548 22.61 34.59 -7.04
CA LEU A 548 22.61 33.14 -6.90
C LEU A 548 21.66 32.72 -5.78
N SER A 549 20.93 31.61 -5.96
CA SER A 549 20.08 31.01 -4.93
C SER A 549 20.08 29.49 -5.02
N TRP A 550 19.90 28.79 -3.90
CA TRP A 550 19.93 27.33 -3.83
C TRP A 550 19.04 26.80 -2.69
N THR A 551 18.86 25.49 -2.66
CA THR A 551 18.21 24.77 -1.56
C THR A 551 19.28 24.15 -0.65
N ALA A 552 18.98 24.06 0.65
CA ALA A 552 19.89 23.45 1.60
C ALA A 552 20.12 21.96 1.28
N PRO A 553 21.31 21.40 1.61
CA PRO A 553 21.55 19.97 1.51
C PRO A 553 20.52 19.15 2.29
N PRO A 554 20.07 18.00 1.78
CA PRO A 554 19.19 17.08 2.51
C PRO A 554 20.01 16.33 3.57
N THR A 555 20.20 16.95 4.74
CA THR A 555 21.00 16.39 5.83
C THR A 555 20.51 16.81 7.21
N ASN A 556 20.87 16.03 8.22
CA ASN A 556 20.65 16.33 9.64
C ASN A 556 21.82 17.12 10.27
N PHE A 557 22.92 17.37 9.53
CA PHE A 557 24.05 18.14 10.04
C PHE A 557 23.74 19.64 10.19
N THR A 558 24.34 20.27 11.20
CA THR A 558 24.19 21.71 11.41
C THR A 558 25.05 22.49 10.41
N ILE A 559 24.40 23.25 9.53
CA ILE A 559 25.07 24.09 8.53
C ILE A 559 25.55 25.39 9.19
N LEU A 560 26.85 25.66 9.11
CA LEU A 560 27.48 26.88 9.63
C LEU A 560 27.43 28.01 8.60
N SER A 561 27.75 27.71 7.34
CA SER A 561 27.70 28.66 6.23
C SER A 561 27.73 27.93 4.88
N TYR A 562 27.59 28.67 3.79
CA TYR A 562 27.82 28.21 2.42
C TYR A 562 28.99 28.96 1.80
N ASN A 563 29.83 28.25 1.06
CA ASN A 563 30.93 28.82 0.28
C ASN A 563 30.53 28.86 -1.20
N VAL A 564 30.71 29.99 -1.85
CA VAL A 564 30.36 30.21 -3.25
C VAL A 564 31.62 30.31 -4.08
N TYR A 565 31.72 29.48 -5.11
CA TYR A 565 32.87 29.40 -5.99
C TYR A 565 32.53 29.86 -7.41
N ARG A 566 33.50 30.47 -8.10
CA ARG A 566 33.35 30.99 -9.47
C ARG A 566 34.52 30.63 -10.37
N ALA A 567 34.25 30.31 -11.63
CA ALA A 567 35.24 30.15 -12.71
C ALA A 567 34.85 30.93 -13.98
N VAL A 568 35.80 31.08 -14.90
CA VAL A 568 35.62 31.70 -16.24
C VAL A 568 35.48 30.67 -17.37
N SER A 569 35.40 29.38 -17.02
CA SER A 569 35.10 28.26 -17.91
C SER A 569 34.54 27.11 -17.09
N GLU A 570 33.70 26.28 -17.68
CA GLU A 570 33.02 25.15 -17.02
C GLU A 570 34.00 24.19 -16.31
N THR A 571 35.12 23.87 -16.97
CA THR A 571 36.20 23.01 -16.46
C THR A 571 37.38 23.81 -15.90
N GLY A 572 37.19 25.10 -15.62
CA GLY A 572 38.24 26.01 -15.16
C GLY A 572 38.60 25.86 -13.68
N ASN A 573 39.60 26.62 -13.25
CA ASN A 573 39.94 26.72 -11.83
C ASN A 573 38.92 27.60 -11.10
N TYR A 574 38.07 26.99 -10.29
CA TYR A 574 37.10 27.69 -9.45
C TYR A 574 37.79 28.37 -8.26
N GLN A 575 37.41 29.61 -7.99
CA GLN A 575 37.90 30.39 -6.85
C GLN A 575 36.75 30.78 -5.94
N LEU A 576 36.99 30.72 -4.62
CA LEU A 576 36.03 31.19 -3.62
C LEU A 576 35.79 32.70 -3.80
N VAL A 577 34.55 33.07 -4.10
CA VAL A 577 34.13 34.47 -4.28
C VAL A 577 33.45 35.05 -3.05
N GLY A 578 32.95 34.21 -2.16
CA GLY A 578 32.40 34.63 -0.88
C GLY A 578 31.79 33.50 -0.09
N ASN A 579 31.39 33.81 1.15
CA ASN A 579 30.61 32.91 2.00
C ASN A 579 29.36 33.63 2.53
N THR A 580 28.32 32.86 2.86
CA THR A 580 27.05 33.39 3.36
C THR A 580 26.36 32.39 4.29
N THR A 581 25.56 32.86 5.24
CA THR A 581 24.68 31.99 6.04
C THR A 581 23.27 31.89 5.44
N ALA A 582 22.96 32.74 4.45
CA ALA A 582 21.70 32.70 3.71
C ALA A 582 21.78 31.70 2.55
N ARG A 583 20.62 31.26 2.06
CA ARG A 583 20.50 30.36 0.88
C ARG A 583 20.59 31.11 -0.46
N SER A 584 21.27 32.25 -0.44
CA SER A 584 21.42 33.16 -1.55
C SER A 584 22.70 33.98 -1.41
N PHE A 585 23.32 34.34 -2.52
CA PHE A 585 24.51 35.17 -2.59
C PHE A 585 24.49 36.02 -3.86
N THR A 586 25.07 37.21 -3.82
CA THR A 586 25.20 38.07 -5.01
C THR A 586 26.67 38.36 -5.27
N ASP A 587 27.16 37.94 -6.44
CA ASP A 587 28.50 38.29 -6.89
C ASP A 587 28.51 39.66 -7.56
N TYR A 588 28.90 40.69 -6.80
CA TYR A 588 29.05 42.08 -7.28
C TYR A 588 30.32 42.35 -8.09
N ASN A 589 31.18 41.34 -8.28
CA ASN A 589 32.43 41.49 -9.02
C ASN A 589 32.35 40.85 -10.41
N ALA A 590 31.16 40.62 -10.93
CA ALA A 590 30.94 40.07 -12.26
C ALA A 590 31.00 41.20 -13.30
N VAL A 591 31.74 41.00 -14.39
CA VAL A 591 31.84 41.98 -15.48
C VAL A 591 30.78 41.67 -16.53
N ASN A 592 30.10 42.70 -17.04
CA ASN A 592 29.13 42.55 -18.12
C ASN A 592 29.74 41.86 -19.35
N ASP A 593 28.91 41.12 -20.06
CA ASP A 593 29.22 40.36 -21.27
C ASP A 593 30.25 39.22 -21.07
N ALA A 594 30.68 38.95 -19.83
CA ALA A 594 31.50 37.81 -19.47
C ALA A 594 30.67 36.70 -18.83
N THR A 595 30.77 35.47 -19.36
CA THR A 595 30.11 34.30 -18.77
C THR A 595 30.95 33.73 -17.64
N TYR A 596 30.31 33.51 -16.50
CA TYR A 596 30.90 32.88 -15.32
C TYR A 596 30.17 31.58 -14.98
N TRP A 597 30.89 30.63 -14.40
CA TRP A 597 30.34 29.37 -13.88
C TRP A 597 30.46 29.34 -12.36
N TYR A 598 29.43 28.84 -11.68
CA TYR A 598 29.34 28.82 -10.21
C TYR A 598 28.94 27.44 -9.69
N TYR A 599 29.47 27.10 -8.51
CA TYR A 599 28.92 26.06 -7.63
C TYR A 599 28.97 26.55 -6.17
N VAL A 600 28.20 25.89 -5.31
CA VAL A 600 28.13 26.20 -3.88
C VAL A 600 28.35 24.94 -3.05
N THR A 601 29.07 25.05 -1.94
CA THR A 601 29.23 24.01 -0.91
C THR A 601 28.66 24.50 0.42
N ALA A 602 28.28 23.58 1.31
CA ALA A 602 27.93 23.85 2.70
C ALA A 602 29.15 23.57 3.59
N LEU A 603 29.32 24.35 4.65
CA LEU A 603 30.29 24.10 5.71
C LEU A 603 29.54 23.62 6.95
N TYR A 604 29.83 22.41 7.41
CA TYR A 604 29.18 21.81 8.56
C TYR A 604 29.89 22.15 9.88
N LEU A 605 29.13 22.10 10.97
CA LEU A 605 29.67 22.28 12.32
C LEU A 605 30.27 20.98 12.90
N ASP A 606 29.61 19.85 12.64
CA ASP A 606 30.02 18.51 13.08
C ASP A 606 29.52 17.47 12.07
N PRO A 607 30.39 16.88 11.24
CA PRO A 607 31.84 17.13 11.18
C PRO A 607 32.16 18.55 10.69
N ALA A 608 33.30 19.11 11.10
CA ALA A 608 33.74 20.44 10.69
C ALA A 608 34.35 20.43 9.28
N GLU A 609 33.58 19.94 8.31
CA GLU A 609 34.01 19.69 6.93
C GLU A 609 33.13 20.43 5.92
N GLU A 610 33.72 20.69 4.76
CA GLU A 610 33.03 21.28 3.62
C GLU A 610 32.39 20.15 2.79
N SER A 611 31.12 20.34 2.44
CA SER A 611 30.33 19.38 1.69
C SER A 611 30.83 19.19 0.26
N LEU A 612 30.27 18.19 -0.42
CA LEU A 612 30.31 18.11 -1.88
C LEU A 612 29.70 19.39 -2.52
N PRO A 613 30.12 19.76 -3.73
CA PRO A 613 29.58 20.91 -4.44
C PRO A 613 28.17 20.65 -4.98
N SER A 614 27.38 21.71 -5.13
CA SER A 614 26.10 21.70 -5.84
C SER A 614 26.26 21.40 -7.33
N ASN A 615 25.14 21.35 -8.07
CA ASN A 615 25.18 21.47 -9.52
C ASN A 615 25.88 22.77 -9.95
N THR A 616 26.55 22.74 -11.10
CA THR A 616 27.18 23.92 -11.70
C THR A 616 26.16 24.70 -12.52
N VAL A 617 26.16 26.04 -12.40
CA VAL A 617 25.35 26.94 -13.24
C VAL A 617 26.22 28.00 -13.89
N SER A 618 25.76 28.59 -15.00
CA SER A 618 26.44 29.73 -15.62
C SER A 618 25.55 30.96 -15.72
N ALA A 619 26.16 32.15 -15.70
CA ALA A 619 25.47 33.42 -15.90
C ALA A 619 26.36 34.46 -16.59
N THR A 620 25.73 35.33 -17.37
CA THR A 620 26.36 36.47 -18.07
C THR A 620 25.65 37.76 -17.63
N PRO A 621 26.32 38.67 -16.90
CA PRO A 621 25.78 39.99 -16.55
C PRO A 621 25.72 40.90 -17.79
N GLY A 622 24.86 41.94 -17.80
CA GLY A 622 24.69 42.86 -18.93
C GLY A 622 24.31 44.28 -18.50
N ALA A 623 24.72 45.32 -19.26
CA ALA A 623 24.50 46.73 -18.89
C ALA A 623 23.00 47.14 -18.89
N ILE A 624 22.61 48.03 -17.96
CA ILE A 624 21.22 48.49 -17.73
C ILE A 624 20.56 49.01 -19.02
N GLY A 625 19.38 48.47 -19.35
CA GLY A 625 18.39 49.18 -20.17
C GLY A 625 17.55 50.13 -19.32
N ASP A 626 17.12 51.28 -19.88
CA ASP A 626 16.33 52.33 -19.21
C ASP A 626 15.33 51.79 -18.16
N ILE A 627 15.17 52.48 -17.02
CA ILE A 627 14.05 52.17 -16.11
C ILE A 627 12.76 52.49 -16.86
N ILE A 628 11.98 51.47 -17.17
CA ILE A 628 10.77 51.63 -17.96
C ILE A 628 9.61 51.86 -17.00
N ILE A 629 8.98 53.02 -17.12
CA ILE A 629 7.71 53.32 -16.49
C ILE A 629 6.59 52.94 -17.45
N THR A 630 5.78 51.98 -17.05
CA THR A 630 4.59 51.56 -17.80
C THR A 630 3.33 51.94 -17.04
N VAL A 631 2.30 52.30 -17.80
CA VAL A 631 0.96 52.58 -17.28
C VAL A 631 0.06 51.42 -17.70
N ASP A 632 -0.35 50.59 -16.75
CA ASP A 632 -1.30 49.50 -16.97
C ASP A 632 -2.59 49.73 -16.18
N GLN A 633 -3.72 49.26 -16.73
CA GLN A 633 -5.01 49.29 -16.07
C GLN A 633 -5.23 47.95 -15.36
N ASN A 634 -5.68 47.98 -14.11
CA ASN A 634 -5.98 46.75 -13.38
C ASN A 634 -7.39 46.22 -13.68
N GLN A 635 -8.27 47.02 -14.29
CA GLN A 635 -9.64 46.63 -14.70
C GLN A 635 -10.10 47.48 -15.92
N PRO A 636 -11.09 47.03 -16.70
CA PRO A 636 -11.59 47.75 -17.86
C PRO A 636 -12.43 48.95 -17.42
N ALA A 637 -12.25 50.10 -18.07
CA ALA A 637 -12.99 51.30 -17.76
C ALA A 637 -14.42 51.24 -18.32
N VAL A 638 -15.42 51.26 -17.43
CA VAL A 638 -16.85 51.29 -17.77
C VAL A 638 -17.44 52.65 -17.37
N PRO A 639 -18.22 53.33 -18.24
CA PRO A 639 -18.87 54.59 -17.88
C PRO A 639 -19.70 54.48 -16.59
N GLY A 640 -19.45 55.39 -15.63
CA GLY A 640 -20.12 55.44 -14.33
C GLY A 640 -19.53 54.52 -13.25
N ASP A 641 -18.43 53.81 -13.52
CA ASP A 641 -17.71 52.98 -12.54
C ASP A 641 -16.33 53.59 -12.19
N THR A 642 -15.61 52.97 -11.25
CA THR A 642 -14.22 53.35 -10.93
C THR A 642 -13.20 52.43 -11.62
N VAL A 643 -12.14 53.01 -12.18
CA VAL A 643 -11.01 52.28 -12.77
C VAL A 643 -9.72 52.59 -12.00
N THR A 644 -8.90 51.55 -11.80
CA THR A 644 -7.59 51.69 -11.15
C THR A 644 -6.50 51.61 -12.21
N VAL A 645 -5.67 52.64 -12.27
CA VAL A 645 -4.52 52.76 -13.17
C VAL A 645 -3.25 52.65 -12.33
N ARG A 646 -2.37 51.72 -12.69
CA ARG A 646 -1.11 51.49 -12.00
C ARG A 646 0.03 52.12 -12.80
N ILE A 647 0.96 52.73 -12.06
CA ILE A 647 2.24 53.21 -12.58
C ILE A 647 3.28 52.20 -12.13
N ARG A 648 3.87 51.45 -13.06
CA ARG A 648 4.83 50.39 -12.78
C ARG A 648 6.23 50.79 -13.19
N ALA A 649 7.22 50.25 -12.51
CA ALA A 649 8.63 50.42 -12.84
C ALA A 649 9.29 49.05 -12.97
N ASP A 650 10.08 48.89 -14.02
CA ASP A 650 11.00 47.77 -14.23
C ASP A 650 12.44 48.26 -14.12
N ASN A 651 13.37 47.39 -13.72
CA ASN A 651 14.75 47.71 -13.35
C ASN A 651 14.86 48.70 -12.17
N SER A 652 13.97 48.59 -11.17
CA SER A 652 13.81 49.60 -10.11
C SER A 652 14.75 49.47 -8.90
N GLU A 653 15.70 48.52 -8.90
CA GLU A 653 16.50 48.17 -7.71
C GLU A 653 17.38 49.31 -7.18
N GLN A 654 17.67 50.31 -8.01
CA GLN A 654 18.45 51.50 -7.62
C GLN A 654 17.57 52.69 -7.17
N VAL A 655 16.25 52.59 -7.29
CA VAL A 655 15.32 53.70 -7.04
C VAL A 655 15.06 53.84 -5.54
N ALA A 656 15.20 55.07 -5.02
CA ALA A 656 14.85 55.40 -3.63
C ALA A 656 13.90 56.60 -3.51
N GLY A 657 13.68 57.35 -4.59
CA GLY A 657 12.70 58.43 -4.62
C GLY A 657 12.23 58.76 -6.03
N GLY A 658 11.15 59.52 -6.14
CA GLY A 658 10.66 59.97 -7.43
C GLY A 658 9.53 60.99 -7.39
N ASP A 659 9.43 61.76 -8.47
CA ASP A 659 8.43 62.79 -8.72
C ASP A 659 7.70 62.50 -10.04
N PHE A 660 6.37 62.45 -9.99
CA PHE A 660 5.53 62.04 -11.12
C PHE A 660 4.38 63.01 -11.37
N THR A 661 4.21 63.43 -12.62
CA THR A 661 3.03 64.12 -13.14
C THR A 661 2.36 63.26 -14.21
N ILE A 662 1.14 62.80 -13.91
CA ILE A 662 0.32 61.99 -14.80
C ILE A 662 -0.75 62.86 -15.43
N THR A 663 -0.85 62.85 -16.76
CA THR A 663 -1.91 63.55 -17.53
C THR A 663 -2.89 62.56 -18.12
N PHE A 664 -4.16 62.95 -18.23
CA PHE A 664 -5.28 62.11 -18.68
C PHE A 664 -6.42 62.96 -19.28
N CYS A 665 -7.40 62.34 -19.94
CA CYS A 665 -8.51 63.04 -20.58
C CYS A 665 -9.64 63.31 -19.57
N GLN A 666 -9.73 64.55 -19.11
CA GLN A 666 -10.67 64.99 -18.07
C GLN A 666 -12.16 64.81 -18.43
N ASN A 667 -12.50 64.67 -19.72
CA ASN A 667 -13.88 64.41 -20.17
C ASN A 667 -14.29 62.93 -20.03
N ILE A 668 -13.34 62.05 -19.69
CA ILE A 668 -13.55 60.61 -19.57
C ILE A 668 -13.20 60.13 -18.16
N LEU A 669 -12.13 60.66 -17.57
CA LEU A 669 -11.62 60.23 -16.26
C LEU A 669 -11.57 61.39 -15.26
N HIS A 670 -12.15 61.16 -14.09
CA HIS A 670 -12.16 62.08 -12.95
C HIS A 670 -11.39 61.47 -11.77
N PRO A 671 -10.17 61.93 -11.45
CA PRO A 671 -9.35 61.32 -10.41
C PRO A 671 -10.02 61.46 -9.04
N GLN A 672 -10.04 60.37 -8.27
CA GLN A 672 -10.64 60.33 -6.93
C GLN A 672 -9.55 60.41 -5.85
N TYR A 673 -8.53 59.56 -5.93
CA TYR A 673 -7.39 59.55 -5.01
C TYR A 673 -6.24 58.69 -5.54
N VAL A 674 -5.06 58.82 -4.93
CA VAL A 674 -3.84 58.04 -5.25
C VAL A 674 -3.41 57.24 -4.03
N ARG A 675 -2.96 55.99 -4.24
CA ARG A 675 -2.38 55.10 -3.22
C ARG A 675 -0.94 54.73 -3.58
N SER A 676 -0.13 54.44 -2.56
CA SER A 676 1.19 53.82 -2.74
C SER A 676 1.03 52.38 -3.26
N GLY A 677 1.86 51.99 -4.23
CA GLY A 677 1.98 50.61 -4.69
C GLY A 677 2.99 49.80 -3.89
N ASP A 678 3.18 48.53 -4.26
CA ASP A 678 4.02 47.57 -3.54
C ASP A 678 5.49 48.03 -3.43
N LEU A 679 6.02 48.69 -4.47
CA LEU A 679 7.39 49.22 -4.45
C LEU A 679 7.56 50.47 -3.56
N THR A 680 6.48 51.20 -3.30
CA THR A 680 6.50 52.42 -2.47
C THR A 680 5.86 52.22 -1.10
N GLN A 681 5.54 50.97 -0.74
CA GLN A 681 5.03 50.63 0.59
C GLN A 681 6.08 50.97 1.67
N GLY A 682 5.66 51.72 2.69
CA GLY A 682 6.56 52.21 3.75
C GLY A 682 7.42 53.42 3.38
N SER A 683 7.27 53.99 2.18
CA SER A 683 7.89 55.27 1.81
C SER A 683 7.14 56.48 2.40
N TYR A 684 7.80 57.64 2.48
CA TYR A 684 7.08 58.90 2.60
C TYR A 684 6.44 59.20 1.25
N PHE A 685 5.11 59.11 1.18
CA PHE A 685 4.33 59.23 -0.05
C PHE A 685 3.37 60.42 0.05
N ASP A 686 3.41 61.32 -0.93
CA ASP A 686 2.56 62.51 -1.00
C ASP A 686 1.93 62.65 -2.39
N TRP A 687 0.71 63.18 -2.46
CA TRP A 687 -0.01 63.33 -3.73
C TRP A 687 -0.99 64.49 -3.71
N GLN A 688 -1.28 65.04 -4.89
CA GLN A 688 -2.20 66.15 -5.07
C GLN A 688 -3.00 66.02 -6.38
N ILE A 689 -4.32 66.22 -6.29
CA ILE A 689 -5.20 66.40 -7.45
C ILE A 689 -5.43 67.90 -7.66
N PHE A 690 -5.15 68.39 -8.86
CA PHE A 690 -5.39 69.78 -9.23
C PHE A 690 -6.78 69.91 -9.86
N ALA A 691 -7.74 70.42 -9.09
CA ALA A 691 -9.11 70.60 -9.54
C ALA A 691 -9.18 71.50 -10.79
N GLY A 692 -9.84 71.01 -11.85
CA GLY A 692 -9.95 71.72 -13.13
C GLY A 692 -8.75 71.57 -14.08
N THR A 693 -7.82 70.65 -13.78
CA THR A 693 -6.74 70.26 -14.69
C THR A 693 -6.84 68.79 -15.07
N ASP A 694 -6.22 68.44 -16.18
CA ASP A 694 -6.08 67.11 -16.75
C ASP A 694 -4.90 66.33 -16.14
N SER A 695 -4.53 66.61 -14.88
CA SER A 695 -3.31 66.07 -14.26
C SER A 695 -3.42 65.69 -12.77
N VAL A 696 -2.67 64.67 -12.37
CA VAL A 696 -2.45 64.22 -10.99
C VAL A 696 -0.94 64.17 -10.73
N ARG A 697 -0.51 64.64 -9.55
CA ARG A 697 0.89 64.56 -9.12
C ARG A 697 1.03 63.64 -7.91
N PHE A 698 2.06 62.81 -7.90
CA PHE A 698 2.51 62.10 -6.70
C PHE A 698 4.03 62.09 -6.60
N SER A 699 4.54 61.95 -5.39
CA SER A 699 5.96 61.86 -5.09
C SER A 699 6.20 60.88 -3.95
N PHE A 700 7.33 60.20 -3.97
CA PHE A 700 7.74 59.34 -2.86
C PHE A 700 9.22 59.45 -2.56
N SER A 701 9.59 59.15 -1.32
CA SER A 701 11.00 59.07 -0.89
C SER A 701 11.21 58.01 0.19
N ARG A 702 12.39 57.38 0.13
CA ARG A 702 12.85 56.33 1.04
C ARG A 702 14.31 56.57 1.42
N THR A 703 14.72 55.98 2.53
CA THR A 703 16.12 56.01 3.01
C THR A 703 16.94 54.82 2.52
N SER A 704 16.37 53.95 1.68
CA SER A 704 17.02 52.75 1.13
C SER A 704 16.41 52.41 -0.24
N PRO A 705 17.15 51.74 -1.14
CA PRO A 705 16.65 51.37 -2.47
C PRO A 705 15.49 50.38 -2.40
N MET A 706 14.74 50.25 -3.51
CA MET A 706 13.64 49.28 -3.62
C MET A 706 14.15 47.83 -3.58
N SER A 707 13.37 46.94 -2.98
CA SER A 707 13.75 45.54 -2.71
C SER A 707 13.44 44.56 -3.86
N GLY A 708 13.15 45.04 -5.07
CA GLY A 708 12.80 44.19 -6.20
C GLY A 708 13.06 44.84 -7.56
N ALA A 709 13.33 43.99 -8.56
CA ALA A 709 13.65 44.36 -9.94
C ALA A 709 12.50 45.05 -10.68
N GLY A 710 11.25 44.92 -10.23
CA GLY A 710 10.10 45.63 -10.82
C GLY A 710 8.81 45.46 -10.01
N GLY A 711 7.82 46.32 -10.26
CA GLY A 711 6.56 46.36 -9.51
C GLY A 711 5.80 47.68 -9.60
N THR A 712 4.77 47.86 -8.78
CA THR A 712 3.88 49.03 -8.81
C THR A 712 4.40 50.17 -7.94
N LEU A 713 4.62 51.35 -8.52
CA LEU A 713 4.99 52.58 -7.81
C LEU A 713 3.80 53.28 -7.17
N ALA A 714 2.68 53.41 -7.89
CA ALA A 714 1.46 54.05 -7.40
C ALA A 714 0.22 53.53 -8.10
N GLU A 715 -0.91 53.55 -7.40
CA GLU A 715 -2.23 53.24 -7.95
C GLU A 715 -3.10 54.51 -7.95
N ILE A 716 -3.57 54.94 -9.12
CA ILE A 716 -4.45 56.09 -9.29
C ILE A 716 -5.85 55.59 -9.59
N ILE A 717 -6.82 56.00 -8.77
CA ILE A 717 -8.21 55.58 -8.92
C ILE A 717 -9.00 56.72 -9.54
N PHE A 718 -9.57 56.45 -10.72
CA PHE A 718 -10.39 57.37 -11.47
C PHE A 718 -11.86 56.92 -11.42
N PHE A 719 -12.77 57.88 -11.34
CA PHE A 719 -14.17 57.67 -11.69
C PHE A 719 -14.33 57.94 -13.19
N VAL A 720 -14.94 57.02 -13.91
CA VAL A 720 -15.21 57.16 -15.34
C VAL A 720 -16.51 57.94 -15.52
N ASP A 721 -16.47 59.01 -16.31
CA ASP A 721 -17.65 59.86 -16.52
C ASP A 721 -18.84 59.03 -17.04
N SER A 722 -20.00 59.15 -16.40
CA SER A 722 -21.21 58.40 -16.74
C SER A 722 -21.78 58.75 -18.11
N GLU A 723 -21.42 59.92 -18.67
CA GLU A 723 -21.82 60.35 -20.01
C GLU A 723 -20.76 60.05 -21.08
N ALA A 724 -19.65 59.39 -20.72
CA ALA A 724 -18.59 59.07 -21.68
C ALA A 724 -19.05 58.03 -22.72
N VAL A 725 -18.68 58.27 -23.98
CA VAL A 725 -19.15 57.45 -25.11
C VAL A 725 -18.40 56.12 -25.17
N LEU A 726 -19.14 55.01 -25.23
CA LEU A 726 -18.59 53.66 -25.40
C LEU A 726 -17.69 53.59 -26.65
N GLY A 727 -16.51 52.97 -26.50
CA GLY A 727 -15.48 52.88 -27.54
C GLY A 727 -14.57 54.12 -27.67
N SER A 728 -14.78 55.17 -26.86
CA SER A 728 -13.79 56.24 -26.74
C SER A 728 -12.57 55.75 -25.96
N SER A 729 -11.38 56.21 -26.35
CA SER A 729 -10.15 55.92 -25.63
C SER A 729 -9.58 57.18 -25.01
N CYS A 730 -8.93 56.99 -23.87
CA CYS A 730 -8.27 58.04 -23.14
C CYS A 730 -6.80 57.68 -22.87
N ARG A 731 -5.89 58.51 -23.36
CA ARG A 731 -4.47 58.36 -23.12
C ARG A 731 -4.07 58.89 -21.75
N VAL A 732 -3.41 58.06 -20.95
CA VAL A 732 -2.79 58.40 -19.68
C VAL A 732 -1.28 58.42 -19.85
N THR A 733 -0.66 59.59 -19.65
CA THR A 733 0.77 59.79 -19.93
C THR A 733 1.51 60.29 -18.70
N PRO A 734 2.61 59.63 -18.28
CA PRO A 734 3.59 60.20 -17.38
C PRO A 734 4.36 61.30 -18.14
N THR A 735 3.97 62.55 -17.93
CA THR A 735 4.55 63.69 -18.66
C THR A 735 5.79 64.27 -17.97
N GLN A 736 5.93 64.00 -16.68
CA GLN A 736 7.16 64.22 -15.92
C GLN A 736 7.35 63.00 -15.01
N ALA A 737 8.41 62.24 -15.24
CA ALA A 737 8.84 61.15 -14.37
C ALA A 737 10.32 61.36 -14.08
N THR A 738 10.66 61.74 -12.86
CA THR A 738 12.05 61.86 -12.43
C THR A 738 12.24 60.90 -11.26
N LEU A 739 13.18 59.98 -11.41
CA LEU A 739 13.56 59.03 -10.37
C LEU A 739 14.93 59.39 -9.82
N TYR A 740 15.14 59.05 -8.56
CA TYR A 740 16.37 59.32 -7.83
C TYR A 740 16.84 58.08 -7.10
N ASP A 741 18.15 57.90 -7.01
CA ASP A 741 18.77 56.92 -6.13
C ASP A 741 18.76 57.41 -4.65
N VAL A 742 19.35 56.63 -3.75
CA VAL A 742 19.46 56.99 -2.31
C VAL A 742 20.28 58.26 -2.05
N ASN A 743 21.09 58.70 -3.01
CA ASN A 743 21.93 59.90 -2.93
C ASN A 743 21.26 61.13 -3.55
N ALA A 744 20.03 60.99 -4.04
CA ALA A 744 19.28 62.00 -4.80
C ALA A 744 19.84 62.29 -6.21
N ASP A 745 20.65 61.38 -6.77
CA ASP A 745 21.13 61.48 -8.15
C ASP A 745 20.04 61.02 -9.13
N PRO A 746 19.78 61.76 -10.23
CA PRO A 746 18.72 61.44 -11.17
C PRO A 746 19.05 60.19 -12.00
N LEU A 747 18.09 59.27 -12.11
CA LEU A 747 18.18 58.05 -12.91
C LEU A 747 17.58 58.25 -14.32
N SER A 748 18.09 57.53 -15.32
CA SER A 748 17.53 57.53 -16.67
C SER A 748 16.19 56.79 -16.69
N VAL A 749 15.14 57.47 -17.14
CA VAL A 749 13.77 56.95 -17.14
C VAL A 749 13.17 57.03 -18.54
N GLY A 750 12.72 55.89 -19.06
CA GLY A 750 11.82 55.82 -20.20
C GLY A 750 10.37 55.76 -19.70
N ALA A 751 9.47 56.59 -20.24
CA ALA A 751 8.06 56.57 -19.86
C ALA A 751 7.20 56.19 -21.06
N ASN A 752 6.46 55.09 -20.93
CA ASN A 752 5.52 54.62 -21.92
C ASN A 752 4.09 55.02 -21.50
N PRO A 753 3.37 55.81 -22.32
CA PRO A 753 1.98 56.13 -22.04
C PRO A 753 1.09 54.89 -22.17
N GLY A 754 0.00 54.86 -21.40
CA GLY A 754 -1.05 53.84 -21.51
C GLY A 754 -2.31 54.44 -22.14
N ASP A 755 -3.07 53.64 -22.88
CA ASP A 755 -4.38 54.03 -23.42
C ASP A 755 -5.48 53.24 -22.69
N ILE A 756 -6.48 53.95 -22.17
CA ILE A 756 -7.66 53.39 -21.47
C ILE A 756 -8.86 53.50 -22.40
N THR A 757 -9.36 52.37 -22.88
CA THR A 757 -10.52 52.34 -23.78
C THR A 757 -11.78 52.02 -23.00
N LEU A 758 -12.87 52.77 -23.25
CA LEU A 758 -14.15 52.58 -22.57
C LEU A 758 -14.95 51.44 -23.19
N GLY A 759 -15.24 50.42 -22.38
CA GLY A 759 -16.01 49.24 -22.76
C GLY A 759 -17.46 49.26 -22.24
N SER A 760 -18.27 48.32 -22.75
CA SER A 760 -19.62 48.07 -22.20
C SER A 760 -19.50 47.34 -20.85
N LYS A 761 -20.45 47.50 -19.92
CA LYS A 761 -20.39 46.82 -18.61
C LYS A 761 -20.35 45.29 -18.78
N GLY A 762 -19.18 44.66 -18.56
CA GLY A 762 -18.92 43.24 -18.82
C GLY A 762 -17.94 42.94 -19.97
N ASP A 763 -17.42 43.96 -20.65
CA ASP A 763 -16.36 43.86 -21.68
C ASP A 763 -15.01 44.06 -21.00
N VAL A 764 -14.35 42.94 -20.68
CA VAL A 764 -13.20 42.88 -19.77
C VAL A 764 -11.86 43.02 -20.50
N ASN A 765 -11.84 42.82 -21.82
CA ASN A 765 -10.66 43.06 -22.66
C ASN A 765 -10.72 44.38 -23.44
N GLY A 766 -11.81 45.15 -23.34
CA GLY A 766 -11.94 46.50 -23.88
C GLY A 766 -12.08 46.56 -25.41
N ASN A 767 -12.59 45.50 -26.03
CA ASN A 767 -12.75 45.41 -27.49
C ASN A 767 -14.08 46.00 -28.02
N GLY A 768 -14.94 46.47 -27.12
CA GLY A 768 -16.25 47.06 -27.42
C GLY A 768 -17.41 46.04 -27.50
N LEU A 769 -17.18 44.76 -27.20
CA LEU A 769 -18.15 43.66 -27.32
C LEU A 769 -18.06 42.70 -26.13
N ILE A 770 -19.14 42.57 -25.34
CA ILE A 770 -19.23 41.57 -24.26
C ILE A 770 -19.30 40.15 -24.86
N ASN A 771 -18.20 39.41 -24.79
CA ASN A 771 -18.06 38.13 -25.43
C ASN A 771 -17.21 37.13 -24.62
N ALA A 772 -16.85 36.06 -25.29
CA ALA A 772 -16.14 34.94 -24.74
C ALA A 772 -14.87 35.25 -23.98
N GLN A 773 -14.10 36.13 -24.60
CA GLN A 773 -12.77 36.48 -24.18
C GLN A 773 -12.84 37.36 -22.93
N ASP A 774 -13.96 38.03 -22.67
CA ASP A 774 -14.21 38.84 -21.48
C ASP A 774 -14.50 37.98 -20.25
N ALA A 775 -15.26 36.89 -20.42
CA ALA A 775 -15.49 35.91 -19.36
C ALA A 775 -14.17 35.20 -18.98
N ILE A 776 -13.34 34.87 -19.97
CA ILE A 776 -12.03 34.24 -19.77
C ILE A 776 -11.04 35.18 -19.07
N LEU A 777 -11.02 36.48 -19.42
CA LEU A 777 -10.13 37.46 -18.78
C LEU A 777 -10.56 37.76 -17.33
N THR A 778 -11.87 37.79 -17.07
CA THR A 778 -12.43 37.93 -15.70
C THR A 778 -12.01 36.77 -14.79
N LEU A 779 -12.02 35.54 -15.32
CA LEU A 779 -11.57 34.34 -14.61
C LEU A 779 -10.05 34.35 -14.35
N ARG A 780 -9.25 34.87 -15.28
CA ARG A 780 -7.78 34.99 -15.11
C ARG A 780 -7.38 36.04 -14.06
N MET A 781 -8.11 37.15 -13.97
CA MET A 781 -7.79 38.24 -13.03
C MET A 781 -8.23 37.97 -11.59
N ALA A 782 -9.18 37.06 -11.36
CA ALA A 782 -9.66 36.69 -10.04
C ALA A 782 -8.77 35.67 -9.30
N VAL A 783 -7.87 34.98 -10.02
CA VAL A 783 -7.17 33.80 -9.49
C VAL A 783 -5.67 34.03 -9.28
N GLY A 784 -5.03 34.99 -9.98
CA GLY A 784 -3.55 35.08 -9.99
C GLY A 784 -2.92 33.87 -10.70
N ASP A 785 -1.78 34.03 -11.38
CA ASP A 785 -1.10 32.95 -12.11
C ASP A 785 -1.09 31.63 -11.30
N VAL A 786 -1.54 30.47 -11.80
CA VAL A 786 -1.00 29.72 -12.98
C VAL A 786 -2.07 28.86 -13.71
N ASP A 787 -2.17 29.12 -15.03
CA ASP A 787 -2.32 28.22 -16.19
C ASP A 787 -3.35 27.05 -16.25
N ILE A 788 -4.62 27.40 -16.51
CA ILE A 788 -5.55 26.54 -17.25
C ILE A 788 -5.95 27.29 -18.52
N LEU A 789 -5.21 27.11 -19.61
CA LEU A 789 -5.69 27.38 -20.98
C LEU A 789 -4.70 26.84 -22.04
N ASN A 790 -4.69 25.51 -22.20
CA ASN A 790 -4.41 24.89 -23.51
C ASN A 790 -5.16 23.56 -23.72
N ARG A 791 -6.25 23.32 -22.99
CA ARG A 791 -7.30 22.38 -23.43
C ARG A 791 -8.43 23.17 -24.08
N PHE A 792 -8.25 23.35 -25.38
CA PHE A 792 -9.26 23.35 -26.45
C PHE A 792 -9.48 24.64 -27.25
N PRO A 793 -9.52 24.50 -28.59
CA PRO A 793 -9.78 25.57 -29.55
C PRO A 793 -11.33 25.73 -29.73
N PRO A 794 -11.84 26.60 -30.61
CA PRO A 794 -12.71 27.70 -30.18
C PRO A 794 -14.18 27.48 -30.56
N GLY A 795 -15.08 27.87 -29.64
CA GLY A 795 -16.46 28.24 -29.96
C GLY A 795 -17.53 27.39 -29.28
N SER A 796 -18.28 27.98 -28.36
CA SER A 796 -19.74 28.22 -28.52
C SER A 796 -20.37 28.69 -27.20
N TYR A 797 -20.82 29.95 -27.21
CA TYR A 797 -21.45 30.66 -26.10
C TYR A 797 -22.98 30.57 -26.16
N GLY A 798 -23.62 30.58 -24.98
CA GLY A 798 -24.79 31.45 -24.74
C GLY A 798 -26.07 30.80 -24.23
N ARG A 799 -26.46 31.15 -22.99
CA ARG A 799 -27.63 32.01 -22.63
C ARG A 799 -28.05 31.78 -21.17
N TRP A 800 -28.14 32.83 -20.35
CA TRP A 800 -29.32 33.21 -19.52
C TRP A 800 -29.02 34.42 -18.61
N ALA A 801 -29.83 35.48 -18.73
CA ALA A 801 -29.97 36.59 -17.78
C ALA A 801 -31.39 37.19 -17.90
N ALA A 802 -32.16 37.13 -16.80
CA ALA A 802 -33.48 37.74 -16.48
C ALA A 802 -34.10 36.85 -15.36
N GLU A 803 -34.57 37.25 -14.18
CA GLU A 803 -35.22 38.45 -13.63
C GLU A 803 -35.12 38.39 -12.09
N VAL A 804 -35.04 39.56 -11.43
CA VAL A 804 -35.33 39.77 -10.00
C VAL A 804 -36.25 41.00 -9.90
N ASP A 805 -37.42 40.88 -9.26
CA ASP A 805 -38.01 41.96 -8.44
C ASP A 805 -39.20 41.49 -7.56
N GLY A 806 -39.33 42.05 -6.34
CA GLY A 806 -40.57 42.04 -5.54
C GLY A 806 -40.49 41.63 -4.05
N MET A 807 -40.30 42.61 -3.15
CA MET A 807 -40.54 42.56 -1.69
C MET A 807 -42.04 42.38 -1.33
N ASP A 808 -42.39 41.80 -0.14
CA ASP A 808 -43.05 42.49 1.00
C ASP A 808 -43.59 41.54 2.14
N GLN A 809 -43.61 42.05 3.40
CA GLN A 809 -44.37 41.64 4.64
C GLN A 809 -43.86 40.54 5.64
N ALA A 810 -43.79 40.91 6.94
CA ALA A 810 -43.56 40.09 8.16
C ALA A 810 -44.89 39.86 8.95
N PRO A 811 -45.00 39.39 10.25
CA PRO A 811 -44.08 38.75 11.23
C PRO A 811 -44.72 37.59 12.11
N LEU A 812 -43.97 37.03 13.09
CA LEU A 812 -44.34 36.70 14.51
C LEU A 812 -43.99 35.28 15.04
N GLY A 813 -43.27 35.23 16.17
CA GLY A 813 -43.31 34.14 17.17
C GLY A 813 -41.95 33.70 17.74
N GLN A 814 -41.54 34.29 18.87
CA GLN A 814 -40.33 33.97 19.64
C GLN A 814 -40.73 33.28 21.00
N PRO A 815 -39.79 32.91 21.91
CA PRO A 815 -39.44 31.57 22.42
C PRO A 815 -39.98 31.26 23.84
N ASP A 816 -39.76 30.05 24.39
CA ASP A 816 -38.80 29.81 25.49
C ASP A 816 -38.84 28.39 26.10
N ALA A 817 -37.68 28.01 26.62
CA ALA A 817 -37.36 26.76 27.31
C ALA A 817 -37.51 26.88 28.85
N THR A 818 -37.46 25.70 29.50
CA THR A 818 -37.22 25.44 30.95
C THR A 818 -38.45 25.68 31.86
N ASP A 819 -38.83 24.83 32.82
CA ASP A 819 -38.06 23.85 33.57
C ASP A 819 -38.97 22.96 34.47
N VAL A 820 -38.38 21.89 35.02
CA VAL A 820 -38.74 21.15 36.27
C VAL A 820 -39.78 20.00 36.18
N SER A 821 -39.58 18.75 36.63
CA SER A 821 -38.43 17.93 37.08
C SER A 821 -38.96 16.58 37.64
N LEU A 822 -38.11 15.53 37.65
CA LEU A 822 -38.04 14.42 38.64
C LEU A 822 -39.23 13.40 38.65
N ILE A 823 -39.06 12.08 38.56
CA ILE A 823 -38.11 11.17 39.24
C ILE A 823 -37.93 9.89 38.39
N LEU A 824 -36.70 9.56 37.96
CA LEU A 824 -35.97 8.36 38.38
C LEU A 824 -34.52 8.47 37.89
N GLN A 825 -33.59 8.50 38.85
CA GLN A 825 -32.17 8.68 38.67
C GLN A 825 -31.47 7.41 39.17
N VAL A 826 -30.39 7.04 38.47
CA VAL A 826 -29.23 6.20 38.84
C VAL A 826 -29.07 4.93 37.97
N ALA A 827 -27.85 4.82 37.40
CA ALA A 827 -27.28 3.83 36.46
C ALA A 827 -27.59 4.18 34.98
N VAL A 828 -26.66 4.50 34.08
CA VAL A 828 -25.28 4.05 33.88
C VAL A 828 -24.51 5.16 33.14
N GLY A 829 -23.37 5.62 33.68
CA GLY A 829 -22.52 6.66 33.07
C GLY A 829 -21.24 6.08 32.44
N TYR A 830 -21.36 4.89 31.84
CA TYR A 830 -20.31 4.21 31.08
C TYR A 830 -20.96 3.52 29.87
N ILE A 831 -20.26 3.48 28.73
CA ILE A 831 -20.64 2.66 27.57
C ILE A 831 -20.01 1.27 27.70
N VAL A 832 -20.68 0.25 27.16
CA VAL A 832 -20.16 -1.12 27.07
C VAL A 832 -20.40 -1.67 25.66
N ILE A 833 -19.34 -2.04 24.94
CA ILE A 833 -19.42 -2.71 23.64
C ILE A 833 -19.59 -4.22 23.84
N THR A 834 -20.48 -4.87 23.09
CA THR A 834 -20.78 -6.30 23.13
C THR A 834 -21.05 -6.88 21.73
N PRO A 835 -20.63 -8.11 21.41
CA PRO A 835 -19.74 -8.97 22.19
C PRO A 835 -18.35 -8.33 22.34
N LYS A 836 -17.66 -8.59 23.45
CA LYS A 836 -16.31 -8.05 23.66
C LYS A 836 -15.22 -8.83 22.93
N GLU A 837 -15.52 -10.07 22.51
CA GLU A 837 -14.56 -11.02 21.96
C GLU A 837 -15.18 -11.71 20.72
N PRO A 838 -14.70 -11.38 19.51
CA PRO A 838 -14.91 -12.19 18.32
C PRO A 838 -13.59 -12.68 17.73
N THR A 839 -13.49 -13.99 17.48
CA THR A 839 -12.55 -14.53 16.48
C THR A 839 -13.24 -14.50 15.13
N LEU A 840 -12.57 -13.96 14.13
CA LEU A 840 -13.11 -13.76 12.79
C LEU A 840 -12.20 -14.44 11.78
N LEU A 841 -12.78 -15.13 10.81
CA LEU A 841 -12.02 -15.53 9.64
C LEU A 841 -11.77 -14.28 8.77
N MET A 842 -10.65 -14.25 8.06
CA MET A 842 -10.41 -13.22 7.06
C MET A 842 -11.58 -13.17 6.06
N GLY A 843 -12.24 -12.01 5.95
CA GLY A 843 -13.49 -11.84 5.19
C GLY A 843 -14.79 -11.82 6.02
N ASP A 844 -14.75 -12.21 7.31
CA ASP A 844 -15.94 -12.23 8.17
C ASP A 844 -16.44 -10.82 8.54
N LEU A 845 -17.75 -10.72 8.76
CA LEU A 845 -18.45 -9.53 9.25
C LEU A 845 -18.94 -9.75 10.68
N CYS A 846 -18.64 -8.82 11.58
CA CYS A 846 -19.06 -8.85 12.98
C CYS A 846 -19.80 -7.57 13.36
N GLN A 847 -21.00 -7.66 13.94
CA GLN A 847 -21.72 -6.49 14.43
C GLN A 847 -21.57 -6.33 15.95
N PHE A 848 -21.09 -5.16 16.36
CA PHE A 848 -20.95 -4.75 17.75
C PHE A 848 -22.11 -3.86 18.20
N LEU A 849 -22.54 -4.06 19.45
CA LEU A 849 -23.65 -3.38 20.12
C LEU A 849 -23.13 -2.58 21.31
N VAL A 850 -23.52 -1.31 21.42
CA VAL A 850 -23.20 -0.46 22.59
C VAL A 850 -24.38 -0.43 23.56
N LEU A 851 -24.10 -0.73 24.84
CA LEU A 851 -25.03 -0.64 25.96
C LEU A 851 -24.60 0.50 26.90
N GLY A 852 -25.47 1.50 27.11
CA GLY A 852 -25.18 2.68 27.94
C GLY A 852 -24.71 3.90 27.11
N GLY A 853 -24.37 5.03 27.77
CA GLY A 853 -23.86 6.27 27.14
C GLY A 853 -24.85 7.15 26.38
N HIS A 854 -24.30 8.19 25.71
CA HIS A 854 -25.05 9.18 24.93
C HIS A 854 -24.82 9.02 23.41
N PRO A 855 -25.71 8.34 22.67
CA PRO A 855 -25.58 8.17 21.22
C PRO A 855 -25.82 9.49 20.45
N PRO A 856 -25.37 9.62 19.18
CA PRO A 856 -24.63 8.65 18.36
C PRO A 856 -23.22 8.32 18.87
N TYR A 857 -22.78 7.10 18.59
CA TYR A 857 -21.42 6.64 18.89
C TYR A 857 -20.52 6.79 17.65
N GLN A 858 -19.29 7.21 17.85
CA GLN A 858 -18.24 7.19 16.83
C GLN A 858 -17.47 5.87 16.95
N TRP A 859 -17.36 5.15 15.84
CA TRP A 859 -16.65 3.87 15.79
C TRP A 859 -15.31 4.05 15.10
N SER A 860 -14.27 3.42 15.65
CA SER A 860 -12.95 3.42 15.04
C SER A 860 -12.21 2.13 15.37
N ILE A 861 -11.17 1.84 14.61
CA ILE A 861 -10.14 0.90 15.04
C ILE A 861 -9.30 1.60 16.13
N ASP A 862 -8.92 0.85 17.15
CA ASP A 862 -8.05 1.34 18.21
C ASP A 862 -6.71 1.81 17.58
N PRO A 863 -6.29 3.08 17.78
CA PRO A 863 -5.11 3.64 17.13
C PRO A 863 -3.79 2.94 17.46
N PHE A 864 -3.75 2.10 18.50
CA PHE A 864 -2.58 1.30 18.87
C PHE A 864 -2.42 0.03 18.03
N TYR A 865 -3.41 -0.30 17.18
CA TYR A 865 -3.40 -1.46 16.31
C TYR A 865 -3.34 -1.05 14.83
N PRO A 866 -2.77 -1.91 13.96
CA PRO A 866 -2.64 -1.55 12.56
C PRO A 866 -4.03 -1.40 11.89
N PRO A 867 -4.32 -0.24 11.26
CA PRO A 867 -5.64 0.04 10.69
C PRO A 867 -5.96 -0.81 9.44
N TYR A 868 -4.98 -1.53 8.90
CA TYR A 868 -5.15 -2.40 7.74
C TYR A 868 -5.80 -3.76 8.07
N LEU A 869 -5.88 -4.14 9.35
CA LEU A 869 -6.41 -5.44 9.77
C LEU A 869 -7.93 -5.53 9.64
N GLY A 870 -8.64 -4.40 9.72
CA GLY A 870 -10.10 -4.39 9.55
C GLY A 870 -10.69 -2.99 9.52
N MET A 871 -11.95 -2.88 9.12
CA MET A 871 -12.68 -1.60 9.08
C MET A 871 -13.98 -1.70 9.86
N VAL A 872 -14.32 -0.65 10.63
CA VAL A 872 -15.61 -0.53 11.34
C VAL A 872 -16.40 0.65 10.81
N ASN A 873 -17.69 0.45 10.51
CA ASN A 873 -18.57 1.51 10.02
C ASN A 873 -19.34 2.22 11.14
N ASP A 874 -20.02 3.31 10.83
CA ASP A 874 -20.81 4.12 11.78
C ASP A 874 -21.94 3.35 12.50
N SER A 875 -22.28 2.14 12.02
CA SER A 875 -23.29 1.25 12.62
C SER A 875 -22.68 0.16 13.51
N GLY A 876 -21.36 0.19 13.75
CA GLY A 876 -20.65 -0.78 14.57
C GLY A 876 -20.43 -2.14 13.91
N ILE A 877 -20.52 -2.22 12.57
CA ILE A 877 -20.18 -3.44 11.83
C ILE A 877 -18.71 -3.38 11.45
N PHE A 878 -17.96 -4.37 11.91
CA PHE A 878 -16.54 -4.58 11.65
C PHE A 878 -16.33 -5.65 10.58
N THR A 879 -15.40 -5.41 9.67
CA THR A 879 -14.99 -6.31 8.60
C THR A 879 -13.53 -6.69 8.79
N ALA A 880 -13.24 -7.99 8.81
CA ALA A 880 -11.89 -8.53 8.92
C ALA A 880 -11.19 -8.53 7.55
N LEU A 881 -10.06 -7.82 7.41
CA LEU A 881 -9.41 -7.52 6.12
C LEU A 881 -8.03 -8.15 5.95
N ALA A 882 -7.30 -8.38 7.03
CA ALA A 882 -6.00 -9.05 7.01
C ALA A 882 -5.79 -9.83 8.31
N ILE A 883 -5.03 -10.92 8.20
CA ILE A 883 -4.69 -11.78 9.34
C ILE A 883 -3.89 -10.96 10.35
N GLY A 884 -4.28 -11.09 11.62
CA GLY A 884 -3.66 -10.39 12.73
C GLY A 884 -4.69 -9.97 13.77
N THR A 885 -4.22 -9.24 14.76
CA THR A 885 -5.03 -8.89 15.94
C THR A 885 -5.38 -7.41 15.93
N THR A 886 -6.66 -7.06 16.14
CA THR A 886 -7.08 -5.65 16.22
C THR A 886 -8.11 -5.39 17.32
N ARG A 887 -8.48 -4.13 17.57
CA ARG A 887 -9.57 -3.76 18.50
C ARG A 887 -10.47 -2.70 17.90
N VAL A 888 -11.76 -2.80 18.21
CA VAL A 888 -12.77 -1.80 17.84
C VAL A 888 -13.11 -0.94 19.05
N GLN A 889 -13.09 0.36 18.85
CA GLN A 889 -13.46 1.41 19.79
C GLN A 889 -14.84 1.99 19.43
N ALA A 890 -15.62 2.32 20.45
CA ALA A 890 -16.78 3.21 20.32
C ALA A 890 -16.63 4.38 21.30
N GLU A 891 -16.94 5.59 20.86
CA GLU A 891 -16.93 6.83 21.65
C GLU A 891 -18.31 7.50 21.64
N ASP A 892 -18.84 7.89 22.79
CA ASP A 892 -20.12 8.62 22.89
C ASP A 892 -19.97 10.14 22.72
N GLN A 893 -21.08 10.88 22.60
CA GLN A 893 -21.04 12.34 22.39
C GLN A 893 -20.40 13.15 23.52
N LEU A 894 -20.16 12.55 24.69
CA LEU A 894 -19.51 13.19 25.83
C LEU A 894 -18.03 12.76 25.96
N GLY A 895 -17.52 12.01 24.98
CA GLY A 895 -16.13 11.53 24.93
C GLY A 895 -15.87 10.31 25.82
N GLN A 896 -16.92 9.55 26.21
CA GLN A 896 -16.72 8.27 26.90
C GLN A 896 -16.43 7.17 25.88
N THR A 897 -15.36 6.41 26.10
CA THR A 897 -14.97 5.28 25.24
C THR A 897 -15.10 3.93 25.95
N ASP A 898 -15.41 2.88 25.19
CA ASP A 898 -15.15 1.48 25.54
C ASP A 898 -14.57 0.79 24.30
N HIS A 899 -13.84 -0.30 24.52
CA HIS A 899 -13.15 -1.03 23.46
C HIS A 899 -13.55 -2.51 23.54
N THR A 900 -13.49 -3.20 22.40
CA THR A 900 -13.47 -4.66 22.39
C THR A 900 -12.18 -5.17 23.05
N ARG A 901 -12.15 -6.46 23.40
CA ARG A 901 -10.87 -7.18 23.54
C ARG A 901 -10.28 -7.41 22.15
N ASP A 902 -9.11 -8.02 22.11
CA ASP A 902 -8.46 -8.41 20.87
C ASP A 902 -9.43 -9.21 19.99
N ILE A 903 -9.51 -8.79 18.73
CA ILE A 903 -10.25 -9.41 17.64
C ILE A 903 -9.19 -10.14 16.83
N ASP A 904 -9.14 -11.46 16.96
CA ASP A 904 -8.21 -12.29 16.21
C ASP A 904 -8.80 -12.56 14.83
N ILE A 905 -8.12 -12.08 13.80
CA ILE A 905 -8.44 -12.36 12.41
C ILE A 905 -7.52 -13.46 11.95
N ILE A 906 -8.08 -14.63 11.68
CA ILE A 906 -7.32 -15.82 11.29
C ILE A 906 -7.57 -16.16 9.82
N ALA A 907 -6.61 -16.83 9.18
CA ALA A 907 -6.79 -17.35 7.83
C ALA A 907 -8.04 -18.24 7.78
N ASN A 908 -8.82 -18.15 6.70
CA ASN A 908 -9.91 -19.10 6.48
C ASN A 908 -9.30 -20.50 6.24
N PRO A 909 -9.55 -21.50 7.10
CA PRO A 909 -8.90 -22.82 7.00
C PRO A 909 -9.28 -23.59 5.73
N SER A 910 -10.32 -23.18 5.00
CA SER A 910 -10.67 -23.75 3.69
C SER A 910 -9.69 -23.41 2.56
N PHE A 911 -8.71 -22.51 2.81
CA PHE A 911 -7.64 -22.22 1.85
C PHE A 911 -6.35 -23.03 2.09
N LEU A 912 -6.28 -23.86 3.15
CA LEU A 912 -5.04 -24.51 3.62
C LEU A 912 -5.14 -26.03 3.92
N LEU A 913 -6.25 -26.71 3.58
CA LEU A 913 -6.46 -28.17 3.64
C LEU A 913 -7.22 -28.53 2.34
N ASP A 914 -6.80 -29.40 1.40
CA ASP A 914 -6.29 -30.77 1.52
C ASP A 914 -5.29 -31.17 0.39
N ALA A 915 -4.47 -32.19 0.70
CA ALA A 915 -3.53 -32.88 -0.19
C ALA A 915 -4.22 -33.71 -1.32
N PRO A 916 -3.51 -34.04 -2.43
CA PRO A 916 -4.07 -34.62 -3.66
C PRO A 916 -4.30 -36.14 -3.58
N ASN A 917 -5.01 -36.62 -2.55
CA ASN A 917 -5.39 -38.03 -2.41
C ASN A 917 -6.91 -38.21 -2.26
N ALA A 918 -7.69 -37.56 -3.14
CA ALA A 918 -9.05 -38.00 -3.43
C ALA A 918 -9.09 -38.58 -4.85
N SER A 919 -9.18 -39.90 -4.95
CA SER A 919 -9.51 -40.58 -6.19
C SER A 919 -10.96 -40.27 -6.61
N SER A 920 -11.23 -39.11 -7.22
CA SER A 920 -12.41 -38.89 -8.07
C SER A 920 -12.37 -37.52 -8.75
N SER A 921 -12.09 -37.52 -10.06
CA SER A 921 -12.41 -36.46 -11.05
C SER A 921 -12.09 -35.01 -10.66
N ALA A 922 -10.87 -34.57 -10.95
CA ALA A 922 -10.63 -33.16 -11.24
C ALA A 922 -11.65 -32.70 -12.31
N ARG A 923 -12.39 -31.63 -12.04
CA ARG A 923 -13.05 -30.90 -13.12
C ARG A 923 -11.99 -30.04 -13.81
N ASP A 924 -11.95 -30.12 -15.13
CA ASP A 924 -11.09 -29.35 -16.04
C ASP A 924 -11.45 -27.84 -16.05
N ASP A 925 -11.53 -27.16 -14.91
CA ASP A 925 -11.87 -25.73 -14.86
C ASP A 925 -10.57 -24.89 -14.79
N GLU A 926 -10.06 -24.48 -15.96
CA GLU A 926 -8.95 -23.52 -16.11
C GLU A 926 -9.49 -22.09 -16.25
N ALA A 927 -9.00 -21.17 -15.40
CA ALA A 927 -9.29 -19.74 -15.49
C ALA A 927 -8.18 -19.00 -16.25
N ILE A 928 -8.55 -17.99 -17.03
CA ILE A 928 -7.63 -17.16 -17.79
C ILE A 928 -7.82 -15.70 -17.37
N TYR A 929 -6.74 -15.01 -17.01
CA TYR A 929 -6.77 -13.57 -16.72
C TYR A 929 -6.19 -12.74 -17.86
N ARG A 930 -6.71 -11.52 -18.03
CA ARG A 930 -6.26 -10.52 -19.00
C ARG A 930 -6.21 -9.16 -18.35
N ILE A 931 -5.19 -8.36 -18.67
CA ILE A 931 -5.17 -6.93 -18.32
C ILE A 931 -5.41 -6.12 -19.58
N GLY A 932 -6.51 -5.38 -19.60
CA GLY A 932 -6.75 -4.30 -20.54
C GLY A 932 -6.35 -2.96 -19.91
N TYR A 933 -6.03 -1.97 -20.74
CA TYR A 933 -5.70 -0.63 -20.27
C TYR A 933 -6.31 0.46 -21.15
N ASP A 934 -6.75 1.56 -20.54
CA ASP A 934 -7.12 2.79 -21.23
C ASP A 934 -6.18 3.89 -20.74
N ARG A 935 -5.42 4.48 -21.65
CA ARG A 935 -4.41 5.50 -21.33
C ARG A 935 -4.79 6.81 -21.97
N ASP A 936 -4.89 7.86 -21.15
CA ASP A 936 -4.86 9.25 -21.57
C ASP A 936 -3.48 9.86 -21.28
N ASN A 937 -3.22 11.10 -21.75
CA ASN A 937 -1.91 11.75 -21.56
C ASN A 937 -1.42 11.84 -20.11
N ASN A 938 -2.31 11.86 -19.11
CA ASN A 938 -1.93 12.03 -17.69
C ASN A 938 -2.50 10.93 -16.78
N ARG A 939 -3.21 9.95 -17.33
CA ARG A 939 -3.88 8.92 -16.55
C ARG A 939 -3.84 7.58 -17.26
N VAL A 940 -3.81 6.51 -16.49
CA VAL A 940 -4.02 5.16 -17.00
C VAL A 940 -5.03 4.44 -16.14
N SER A 941 -6.02 3.82 -16.79
CA SER A 941 -7.04 2.99 -16.19
C SER A 941 -6.82 1.54 -16.61
N LEU A 942 -6.45 0.69 -15.67
CA LEU A 942 -6.19 -0.73 -15.90
C LEU A 942 -7.43 -1.53 -15.52
N THR A 943 -7.81 -2.48 -16.37
CA THR A 943 -8.93 -3.39 -16.15
C THR A 943 -8.41 -4.81 -16.13
N LEU A 944 -8.59 -5.51 -15.01
CA LEU A 944 -8.32 -6.93 -14.91
C LEU A 944 -9.61 -7.70 -15.25
N GLU A 945 -9.54 -8.56 -16.25
CA GLU A 945 -10.62 -9.43 -16.70
C GLU A 945 -10.29 -10.89 -16.41
N LEU A 946 -11.28 -11.64 -15.95
CA LEU A 946 -11.20 -13.09 -15.74
C LEU A 946 -12.16 -13.78 -16.70
N SER A 947 -11.73 -14.93 -17.23
CA SER A 947 -12.45 -15.70 -18.26
C SER A 947 -12.28 -17.20 -18.04
N GLY A 948 -13.21 -18.01 -18.57
CA GLY A 948 -13.12 -19.47 -18.59
C GLY A 948 -13.67 -20.21 -17.37
N VAL A 949 -14.35 -19.54 -16.42
CA VAL A 949 -14.70 -20.15 -15.13
C VAL A 949 -16.19 -20.06 -14.79
N ALA A 950 -16.79 -21.18 -14.38
CA ALA A 950 -18.22 -21.24 -14.04
C ALA A 950 -18.51 -21.31 -12.53
N SER A 951 -17.48 -21.45 -11.69
CA SER A 951 -17.64 -21.93 -10.30
C SER A 951 -16.90 -21.10 -9.24
N VAL A 952 -16.31 -19.94 -9.58
CA VAL A 952 -15.50 -19.15 -8.64
C VAL A 952 -16.37 -18.59 -7.51
N ALA A 953 -16.03 -18.90 -6.25
CA ALA A 953 -16.70 -18.35 -5.07
C ALA A 953 -15.80 -17.38 -4.30
N ASN A 954 -14.49 -17.61 -4.29
CA ASN A 954 -13.53 -16.77 -3.57
C ASN A 954 -12.32 -16.44 -4.44
N GLY A 955 -11.68 -15.30 -4.16
CA GLY A 955 -10.46 -14.92 -4.84
C GLY A 955 -9.61 -13.89 -4.10
N TYR A 956 -8.29 -14.02 -4.29
CA TYR A 956 -7.26 -13.08 -3.87
C TYR A 956 -6.46 -12.65 -5.10
N LEU A 957 -6.34 -11.34 -5.32
CA LEU A 957 -5.58 -10.77 -6.41
C LEU A 957 -4.64 -9.74 -5.84
N GLN A 958 -3.35 -9.87 -6.13
CA GLN A 958 -2.33 -8.91 -5.75
C GLN A 958 -1.70 -8.34 -7.01
N LEU A 959 -1.76 -7.03 -7.10
CA LEU A 959 -1.20 -6.23 -8.17
C LEU A 959 -0.12 -5.32 -7.58
N GLN A 960 0.91 -5.02 -8.35
CA GLN A 960 1.98 -4.12 -7.98
C GLN A 960 2.20 -3.07 -9.09
N TYR A 961 2.62 -1.87 -8.71
CA TYR A 961 2.80 -0.72 -9.60
C TYR A 961 3.89 0.22 -9.07
N ASP A 962 4.57 0.94 -9.96
CA ASP A 962 5.60 1.91 -9.57
C ASP A 962 4.97 3.18 -8.94
N SER A 963 4.97 3.24 -7.61
CA SER A 963 4.43 4.37 -6.83
C SER A 963 5.14 5.72 -7.05
N GLU A 964 6.33 5.74 -7.68
CA GLU A 964 7.00 6.99 -8.05
C GLU A 964 6.48 7.55 -9.38
N SER A 965 6.16 6.67 -10.33
CA SER A 965 5.68 7.05 -11.67
C SER A 965 4.16 7.10 -11.77
N LEU A 966 3.46 6.42 -10.86
CA LEU A 966 2.01 6.31 -10.83
C LEU A 966 1.47 6.60 -9.42
N ILE A 967 0.51 7.51 -9.37
CA ILE A 967 -0.27 7.78 -8.17
C ILE A 967 -1.60 7.06 -8.34
N LEU A 968 -1.84 6.04 -7.51
CA LEU A 968 -3.12 5.34 -7.50
C LEU A 968 -4.23 6.30 -7.04
N GLU A 969 -5.20 6.53 -7.91
CA GLU A 969 -6.34 7.41 -7.63
C GLU A 969 -7.57 6.62 -7.18
N ASN A 970 -7.77 5.43 -7.74
CA ASN A 970 -8.96 4.63 -7.48
C ASN A 970 -8.72 3.13 -7.71
N VAL A 971 -9.37 2.31 -6.90
CA VAL A 971 -9.51 0.86 -7.10
C VAL A 971 -10.98 0.53 -7.01
N ALA A 972 -11.56 0.04 -8.09
CA ALA A 972 -12.96 -0.37 -8.18
C ALA A 972 -13.07 -1.86 -8.47
N SER A 973 -14.04 -2.52 -7.84
CA SER A 973 -14.49 -3.85 -8.24
C SER A 973 -15.08 -3.78 -9.65
N GLY A 974 -14.68 -4.69 -10.53
CA GLY A 974 -15.26 -4.79 -11.86
C GLY A 974 -16.66 -5.43 -11.82
N GLU A 975 -17.36 -5.39 -12.96
CA GLU A 975 -18.76 -5.84 -13.04
C GLU A 975 -18.97 -7.32 -12.66
N TRP A 976 -17.92 -8.12 -12.75
CA TRP A 976 -17.92 -9.53 -12.38
C TRP A 976 -18.05 -9.73 -10.86
N LEU A 977 -17.56 -8.77 -10.06
CA LEU A 977 -17.58 -8.81 -8.59
C LEU A 977 -18.68 -7.91 -7.97
N ASN A 978 -19.57 -7.33 -8.77
CA ASN A 978 -20.55 -6.32 -8.32
C ASN A 978 -21.59 -6.81 -7.28
N GLN A 979 -21.68 -8.13 -7.05
CA GLN A 979 -22.55 -8.73 -6.02
C GLN A 979 -21.77 -9.41 -4.89
N SER A 980 -20.44 -9.47 -5.01
CA SER A 980 -19.54 -10.15 -4.09
C SER A 980 -19.02 -9.17 -3.03
N LEU A 981 -18.62 -9.68 -1.87
CA LEU A 981 -17.95 -8.86 -0.85
C LEU A 981 -16.53 -8.57 -1.34
N VAL A 982 -16.24 -7.34 -1.78
CA VAL A 982 -14.91 -6.95 -2.26
C VAL A 982 -14.21 -6.04 -1.27
N ALA A 983 -13.03 -6.44 -0.81
CA ALA A 983 -12.08 -5.62 -0.06
C ALA A 983 -10.91 -5.23 -0.96
N THR A 984 -10.52 -3.96 -0.93
CA THR A 984 -9.36 -3.45 -1.66
C THR A 984 -8.40 -2.77 -0.68
N HIS A 985 -7.13 -3.18 -0.72
CA HIS A 985 -6.05 -2.64 0.10
C HIS A 985 -4.96 -2.09 -0.81
N SER A 986 -4.50 -0.86 -0.59
CA SER A 986 -3.36 -0.30 -1.30
C SER A 986 -2.25 0.09 -0.34
N GLU A 987 -1.04 -0.41 -0.55
CA GLU A 987 0.15 -0.07 0.23
C GLU A 987 0.82 1.20 -0.29
N GLU A 988 1.47 1.98 0.59
CA GLU A 988 2.25 3.18 0.22
C GLU A 988 3.45 2.86 -0.72
N ARG A 989 3.83 1.58 -0.87
CA ARG A 989 4.95 1.13 -1.70
C ARG A 989 4.56 0.59 -3.08
N GLY A 990 3.33 0.82 -3.53
CA GLY A 990 2.93 0.44 -4.89
C GLY A 990 2.39 -0.98 -5.00
N LYS A 991 1.61 -1.44 -4.03
CA LYS A 991 0.85 -2.70 -4.13
C LYS A 991 -0.64 -2.44 -3.95
N VAL A 992 -1.47 -3.21 -4.64
CA VAL A 992 -2.93 -3.27 -4.49
C VAL A 992 -3.36 -4.72 -4.35
N SER A 993 -3.92 -5.06 -3.19
CA SER A 993 -4.55 -6.35 -2.97
C SER A 993 -6.06 -6.20 -3.07
N ILE A 994 -6.70 -7.14 -3.76
CA ILE A 994 -8.15 -7.24 -3.92
C ILE A 994 -8.54 -8.61 -3.42
N VAL A 995 -9.47 -8.65 -2.49
CA VAL A 995 -10.01 -9.89 -1.94
C VAL A 995 -11.50 -9.89 -2.20
N PHE A 996 -12.02 -10.99 -2.73
CA PHE A 996 -13.45 -11.14 -2.90
C PHE A 996 -13.94 -12.51 -2.45
N ALA A 997 -15.14 -12.53 -1.88
CA ALA A 997 -15.82 -13.74 -1.47
C ALA A 997 -17.32 -13.60 -1.74
N ASP A 998 -17.94 -14.68 -2.21
CA ASP A 998 -19.36 -14.76 -2.48
C ASP A 998 -19.97 -16.04 -1.91
N SER A 999 -21.25 -15.97 -1.53
CA SER A 999 -21.99 -17.07 -0.90
C SER A 999 -22.58 -18.06 -1.91
N GLU A 1000 -22.58 -17.70 -3.20
CA GLU A 1000 -22.91 -18.58 -4.33
C GLU A 1000 -21.83 -18.40 -5.43
N PRO A 1001 -21.49 -19.43 -6.21
CA PRO A 1001 -20.55 -19.30 -7.31
C PRO A 1001 -20.93 -18.17 -8.27
N ILE A 1002 -19.96 -17.34 -8.63
CA ILE A 1002 -20.12 -16.20 -9.53
C ILE A 1002 -20.36 -16.73 -10.95
N GLY A 1003 -21.62 -17.06 -11.27
CA GLY A 1003 -22.04 -17.84 -12.43
C GLY A 1003 -21.98 -17.15 -13.80
N ARG A 1004 -20.91 -16.41 -14.12
CA ARG A 1004 -20.65 -15.90 -15.48
C ARG A 1004 -19.22 -16.22 -15.91
N SER A 1005 -19.10 -16.87 -17.07
CA SER A 1005 -17.84 -17.39 -17.62
C SER A 1005 -16.75 -16.34 -17.81
N ASP A 1006 -17.11 -15.09 -18.14
CA ASP A 1006 -16.15 -14.00 -18.38
C ASP A 1006 -16.64 -12.66 -17.79
N GLY A 1007 -15.73 -11.84 -17.25
CA GLY A 1007 -16.06 -10.49 -16.79
C GLY A 1007 -14.89 -9.70 -16.17
N LYS A 1008 -15.10 -8.40 -15.98
CA LYS A 1008 -14.14 -7.49 -15.33
C LYS A 1008 -14.09 -7.78 -13.83
N ALA A 1009 -12.95 -8.21 -13.32
CA ALA A 1009 -12.72 -8.47 -11.91
C ALA A 1009 -12.37 -7.18 -11.14
N ALA A 1010 -11.51 -6.34 -11.71
CA ALA A 1010 -11.07 -5.09 -11.07
C ALA A 1010 -10.77 -3.99 -12.08
N GLN A 1011 -10.86 -2.74 -11.63
CA GLN A 1011 -10.43 -1.56 -12.37
C GLN A 1011 -9.58 -0.66 -11.46
N LEU A 1012 -8.38 -0.30 -11.90
CA LEU A 1012 -7.44 0.56 -11.17
C LEU A 1012 -7.17 1.82 -11.99
N ASP A 1013 -7.39 2.99 -11.41
CA ASP A 1013 -7.11 4.27 -12.06
C ASP A 1013 -5.88 4.92 -11.44
N PHE A 1014 -4.93 5.33 -12.27
CA PHE A 1014 -3.70 5.98 -11.87
C PHE A 1014 -3.55 7.36 -12.54
N MET A 1015 -2.97 8.31 -11.82
CA MET A 1015 -2.37 9.51 -12.39
C MET A 1015 -0.89 9.25 -12.69
N ILE A 1016 -0.44 9.63 -13.89
CA ILE A 1016 0.97 9.48 -14.29
C ILE A 1016 1.75 10.70 -13.77
N SER A 1017 2.75 10.46 -12.91
CA SER A 1017 3.60 11.49 -12.29
C SER A 1017 4.48 12.22 -13.31
N ASP A 1018 5.04 11.50 -14.30
CA ASP A 1018 5.80 12.05 -15.42
C ASP A 1018 5.40 11.38 -16.76
N PRO A 1019 4.43 11.96 -17.49
CA PRO A 1019 3.94 11.40 -18.75
C PRO A 1019 4.98 11.21 -19.85
N ALA A 1020 6.10 11.95 -19.80
CA ALA A 1020 7.13 11.91 -20.85
C ALA A 1020 8.10 10.74 -20.70
N GLN A 1021 8.14 10.12 -19.51
CA GLN A 1021 9.06 9.02 -19.16
C GLN A 1021 8.32 7.72 -18.81
N PHE A 1022 6.98 7.72 -18.85
CA PHE A 1022 6.15 6.57 -18.49
C PHE A 1022 5.89 5.65 -19.68
N ASP A 1023 6.49 4.46 -19.63
CA ASP A 1023 6.15 3.32 -20.50
C ASP A 1023 5.10 2.43 -19.82
N ILE A 1024 4.03 2.12 -20.56
CA ILE A 1024 2.94 1.28 -20.07
C ILE A 1024 3.31 -0.21 -20.11
N ASN A 1025 4.21 -0.62 -21.00
CA ASN A 1025 4.60 -2.02 -21.15
C ASN A 1025 5.39 -2.49 -19.92
N ASP A 1026 6.29 -1.65 -19.40
CA ASP A 1026 7.04 -1.89 -18.16
C ASP A 1026 6.10 -2.10 -16.96
N LEU A 1027 4.97 -1.39 -16.92
CA LEU A 1027 3.95 -1.57 -15.89
C LEU A 1027 3.25 -2.92 -16.02
N LEU A 1028 2.78 -3.26 -17.22
CA LEU A 1028 1.97 -4.45 -17.49
C LEU A 1028 2.74 -5.76 -17.27
N GLU A 1029 4.02 -5.81 -17.64
CA GLU A 1029 4.85 -7.02 -17.58
C GLU A 1029 5.07 -7.53 -16.14
N ASN A 1030 5.04 -6.63 -15.15
CA ASN A 1030 5.28 -6.97 -13.75
C ASN A 1030 4.09 -6.64 -12.84
N MET A 1031 2.92 -6.31 -13.40
CA MET A 1031 1.81 -5.81 -12.60
C MET A 1031 1.17 -6.88 -11.71
N VAL A 1032 1.00 -8.10 -12.21
CA VAL A 1032 0.33 -9.17 -11.46
C VAL A 1032 1.34 -9.91 -10.63
N GLU A 1033 1.22 -9.76 -9.30
CA GLU A 1033 2.06 -10.48 -8.35
C GLU A 1033 1.46 -11.85 -8.03
N THR A 1034 0.13 -11.93 -7.81
CA THR A 1034 -0.54 -13.19 -7.46
C THR A 1034 -2.02 -13.13 -7.84
N ILE A 1035 -2.56 -14.23 -8.38
CA ILE A 1035 -4.00 -14.46 -8.48
C ILE A 1035 -4.30 -15.86 -7.95
N LEU A 1036 -5.13 -15.95 -6.92
CA LEU A 1036 -5.64 -17.19 -6.35
C LEU A 1036 -7.16 -17.17 -6.46
N LEU A 1037 -7.73 -18.19 -7.08
CA LEU A 1037 -9.17 -18.38 -7.19
C LEU A 1037 -9.54 -19.74 -6.59
N SER A 1038 -10.68 -19.82 -5.93
CA SER A 1038 -11.26 -21.10 -5.50
C SER A 1038 -12.77 -21.14 -5.75
N ASP A 1039 -13.29 -22.36 -5.86
CA ASP A 1039 -14.72 -22.60 -6.02
C ASP A 1039 -15.48 -22.59 -4.68
N GLU A 1040 -16.78 -22.92 -4.72
CA GLU A 1040 -17.66 -22.99 -3.55
C GLU A 1040 -17.27 -24.05 -2.53
N ASP A 1041 -16.54 -25.09 -2.95
CA ASP A 1041 -16.05 -26.18 -2.11
C ASP A 1041 -14.65 -25.86 -1.53
N GLY A 1042 -14.04 -24.74 -1.94
CA GLY A 1042 -12.71 -24.31 -1.52
C GLY A 1042 -11.57 -24.86 -2.38
N GLU A 1043 -11.88 -25.60 -3.44
CA GLU A 1043 -10.89 -26.20 -4.33
C GLU A 1043 -10.24 -25.13 -5.21
N ARG A 1044 -8.91 -25.25 -5.39
CA ARG A 1044 -8.12 -24.25 -6.12
C ARG A 1044 -8.37 -24.33 -7.62
N ILE A 1045 -8.68 -23.19 -8.21
CA ILE A 1045 -8.83 -23.05 -9.66
C ILE A 1045 -7.49 -22.58 -10.24
N HIS A 1046 -6.99 -23.28 -11.25
CA HIS A 1046 -5.76 -22.91 -11.95
C HIS A 1046 -5.99 -21.63 -12.79
N VAL A 1047 -5.08 -20.66 -12.68
CA VAL A 1047 -5.19 -19.36 -13.35
C VAL A 1047 -3.99 -19.15 -14.28
N LEU A 1048 -4.26 -18.89 -15.56
CA LEU A 1048 -3.25 -18.67 -16.60
C LEU A 1048 -3.32 -17.24 -17.17
N PRO A 1049 -2.20 -16.58 -17.48
CA PRO A 1049 -2.22 -15.32 -18.23
C PRO A 1049 -2.66 -15.54 -19.67
N ALA A 1050 -3.43 -14.59 -20.22
CA ALA A 1050 -3.62 -14.44 -21.66
C ALA A 1050 -2.86 -13.22 -22.21
N GLU A 1051 -2.61 -13.22 -23.52
CA GLU A 1051 -1.96 -12.13 -24.25
C GLU A 1051 -2.58 -10.75 -23.91
N PRO A 1052 -1.76 -9.70 -23.65
CA PRO A 1052 -2.26 -8.35 -23.42
C PRO A 1052 -3.01 -7.84 -24.65
N LEU A 1053 -4.16 -7.18 -24.43
CA LEU A 1053 -4.87 -6.47 -25.50
C LEU A 1053 -4.33 -5.03 -25.56
N ASP A 1054 -3.67 -4.68 -26.65
CA ASP A 1054 -3.43 -3.29 -27.00
C ASP A 1054 -4.78 -2.62 -27.33
N THR A 1055 -5.33 -1.88 -26.38
CA THR A 1055 -6.40 -0.93 -26.63
C THR A 1055 -5.80 0.46 -26.85
N GLU A 1056 -5.21 0.67 -28.02
CA GLU A 1056 -4.90 2.01 -28.53
C GLU A 1056 -6.20 2.84 -28.52
N ILE A 1057 -6.13 4.10 -28.05
CA ILE A 1057 -7.28 5.01 -28.00
C ILE A 1057 -7.92 5.12 -29.39
N VAL A 1058 -9.03 4.41 -29.58
CA VAL A 1058 -10.02 4.72 -30.63
C VAL A 1058 -11.30 5.08 -29.92
N GLY A 1059 -11.46 6.39 -29.73
CA GLY A 1059 -12.48 7.06 -28.92
C GLY A 1059 -13.80 6.32 -28.69
N GLY A 1060 -14.13 6.17 -27.41
CA GLY A 1060 -15.49 6.07 -26.85
C GLY A 1060 -16.34 4.96 -27.43
N ASP A 1061 -16.33 3.80 -26.78
CA ASP A 1061 -17.31 2.76 -27.06
C ASP A 1061 -18.74 3.31 -26.79
N LYS A 1062 -19.59 3.20 -27.80
CA LYS A 1062 -20.92 3.84 -27.88
C LYS A 1062 -22.05 2.94 -27.39
N ASP A 1063 -21.74 1.79 -26.79
CA ASP A 1063 -22.72 0.70 -26.67
C ASP A 1063 -23.29 0.40 -25.27
N THR A 1064 -22.96 1.15 -24.20
CA THR A 1064 -23.56 0.93 -22.86
C THR A 1064 -24.12 2.19 -22.19
N ASP A 1065 -25.30 2.06 -21.56
CA ASP A 1065 -25.92 3.10 -20.73
C ASP A 1065 -25.15 3.21 -19.40
N PHE A 1066 -24.72 4.40 -18.99
CA PHE A 1066 -24.00 4.60 -17.72
C PHE A 1066 -24.52 5.80 -16.95
N LEU A 1067 -24.40 5.78 -15.62
CA LEU A 1067 -24.64 6.93 -14.73
C LEU A 1067 -23.38 7.14 -13.90
N ALA A 1068 -22.72 8.29 -14.02
CA ALA A 1068 -21.49 8.63 -13.30
C ALA A 1068 -21.76 9.23 -11.91
N TYR A 1069 -20.70 9.32 -11.09
CA TYR A 1069 -20.76 10.02 -9.80
C TYR A 1069 -20.98 11.51 -10.01
N ASN A 1070 -21.73 12.11 -9.08
CA ASN A 1070 -21.97 13.53 -9.11
C ASN A 1070 -20.72 14.28 -8.61
N TYR A 1071 -20.35 15.39 -9.25
CA TYR A 1071 -19.22 16.21 -8.83
C TYR A 1071 -19.57 17.70 -8.78
N PRO A 1072 -19.19 18.42 -7.70
CA PRO A 1072 -18.53 17.93 -6.48
C PRO A 1072 -19.44 17.03 -5.59
N ASN A 1073 -18.85 16.18 -4.75
CA ASN A 1073 -19.54 15.39 -3.71
C ASN A 1073 -18.59 15.13 -2.52
N PRO A 1074 -18.87 15.65 -1.30
CA PRO A 1074 -20.00 16.50 -0.94
C PRO A 1074 -19.98 17.83 -1.71
N PHE A 1075 -21.16 18.40 -1.97
CA PHE A 1075 -21.28 19.73 -2.56
C PHE A 1075 -22.02 20.67 -1.61
N SER A 1076 -21.69 21.96 -1.70
CA SER A 1076 -22.33 23.01 -0.89
C SER A 1076 -23.36 23.83 -1.67
N GLU A 1077 -23.15 24.00 -2.99
CA GLU A 1077 -24.04 24.83 -3.82
C GLU A 1077 -24.66 24.05 -4.98
N THR A 1078 -23.84 23.50 -5.88
CA THR A 1078 -24.32 22.73 -7.05
C THR A 1078 -23.47 21.49 -7.26
N THR A 1079 -24.06 20.42 -7.81
CA THR A 1079 -23.35 19.25 -8.30
C THR A 1079 -23.79 18.90 -9.72
N SER A 1080 -22.87 18.41 -10.53
CA SER A 1080 -23.13 17.86 -11.86
C SER A 1080 -23.39 16.36 -11.77
N ILE A 1081 -24.38 15.84 -12.49
CA ILE A 1081 -24.67 14.42 -12.63
C ILE A 1081 -24.52 14.07 -14.11
N THR A 1082 -23.60 13.17 -14.43
CA THR A 1082 -23.28 12.79 -15.81
C THR A 1082 -23.77 11.39 -16.13
N PHE A 1083 -24.30 11.14 -17.32
CA PHE A 1083 -24.76 9.82 -17.77
C PHE A 1083 -24.67 9.67 -19.30
N GLY A 1084 -24.56 8.44 -19.80
CA GLY A 1084 -24.60 8.13 -21.23
C GLY A 1084 -25.74 7.18 -21.56
N ILE A 1085 -26.20 7.23 -22.81
CA ILE A 1085 -27.19 6.28 -23.36
C ILE A 1085 -26.67 5.69 -24.67
N SER A 1086 -26.77 4.37 -24.77
CA SER A 1086 -26.37 3.51 -25.89
C SER A 1086 -27.27 3.67 -27.11
N ARG A 1087 -28.56 4.03 -26.91
CA ARG A 1087 -29.54 4.24 -27.99
C ARG A 1087 -30.54 5.36 -27.68
N ASP A 1088 -31.31 5.80 -28.69
CA ASP A 1088 -32.31 6.87 -28.55
C ASP A 1088 -33.47 6.48 -27.62
N LEU A 1089 -33.37 6.83 -26.33
CA LEU A 1089 -34.33 6.43 -25.28
C LEU A 1089 -34.96 7.64 -24.57
N HIS A 1090 -36.13 7.41 -23.97
CA HIS A 1090 -36.70 8.36 -23.01
C HIS A 1090 -35.99 8.21 -21.66
N VAL A 1091 -35.54 9.33 -21.10
CA VAL A 1091 -34.71 9.39 -19.91
C VAL A 1091 -35.35 10.32 -18.88
N GLU A 1092 -35.56 9.78 -17.68
CA GLU A 1092 -35.99 10.50 -16.49
C GLU A 1092 -34.85 10.51 -15.46
N LEU A 1093 -34.32 11.67 -15.11
CA LEU A 1093 -33.34 11.86 -14.04
C LEU A 1093 -34.00 12.61 -12.88
N THR A 1094 -34.11 11.95 -11.73
CA THR A 1094 -34.86 12.47 -10.58
C THR A 1094 -34.09 12.33 -9.26
N VAL A 1095 -34.14 13.35 -8.41
CA VAL A 1095 -33.53 13.40 -7.08
C VAL A 1095 -34.55 13.07 -6.00
N TYR A 1096 -34.15 12.27 -5.02
CA TYR A 1096 -34.92 11.80 -3.87
C TYR A 1096 -34.16 12.05 -2.55
N ASN A 1097 -34.89 12.20 -1.45
CA ASN A 1097 -34.31 12.18 -0.11
C ASN A 1097 -34.26 10.75 0.47
N LEU A 1098 -33.68 10.60 1.67
CA LEU A 1098 -33.55 9.32 2.38
C LEU A 1098 -34.86 8.55 2.59
N THR A 1099 -36.01 9.24 2.63
CA THR A 1099 -37.33 8.59 2.79
C THR A 1099 -37.94 8.15 1.45
N GLY A 1100 -37.22 8.29 0.34
CA GLY A 1100 -37.72 8.03 -1.01
C GLY A 1100 -38.67 9.11 -1.54
N GLN A 1101 -38.81 10.23 -0.84
CA GLN A 1101 -39.63 11.35 -1.31
C GLN A 1101 -38.90 12.08 -2.44
N ARG A 1102 -39.59 12.28 -3.57
CA ARG A 1102 -39.07 13.03 -4.72
C ARG A 1102 -38.79 14.47 -4.32
N ILE A 1103 -37.55 14.89 -4.49
CA ILE A 1103 -37.06 16.24 -4.22
C ILE A 1103 -37.11 17.10 -5.48
N ARG A 1104 -36.62 16.59 -6.61
CA ARG A 1104 -36.66 17.31 -7.90
C ARG A 1104 -36.47 16.39 -9.09
N SER A 1105 -37.34 16.45 -10.09
CA SER A 1105 -37.02 15.94 -11.42
C SER A 1105 -36.09 16.93 -12.14
N LEU A 1106 -34.89 16.46 -12.52
CA LEU A 1106 -33.86 17.26 -13.18
C LEU A 1106 -33.96 17.16 -14.70
N MET A 1107 -34.46 16.03 -15.20
CA MET A 1107 -34.66 15.79 -16.63
C MET A 1107 -35.77 14.76 -16.83
N ASP A 1108 -36.63 14.97 -17.82
CA ASP A 1108 -37.65 14.02 -18.27
C ASP A 1108 -37.92 14.29 -19.76
N GLN A 1109 -37.12 13.67 -20.64
CA GLN A 1109 -37.20 13.90 -22.09
C GLN A 1109 -36.60 12.75 -22.90
N LYS A 1110 -36.85 12.73 -24.21
CA LYS A 1110 -36.23 11.76 -25.13
C LYS A 1110 -34.88 12.26 -25.61
N LEU A 1111 -33.84 11.45 -25.43
CA LEU A 1111 -32.45 11.76 -25.77
C LEU A 1111 -31.98 10.87 -26.94
N LYS A 1112 -30.97 11.35 -27.67
CA LYS A 1112 -30.36 10.62 -28.80
C LYS A 1112 -29.06 9.97 -28.37
N SER A 1113 -28.74 8.82 -28.95
CA SER A 1113 -27.53 8.07 -28.63
C SER A 1113 -26.25 8.75 -29.13
N GLY A 1114 -25.14 8.44 -28.46
CA GLY A 1114 -23.81 8.84 -28.88
C GLY A 1114 -23.29 10.15 -28.29
N THR A 1115 -23.88 10.65 -27.20
CA THR A 1115 -23.30 11.74 -26.39
C THR A 1115 -23.50 11.52 -24.90
N THR A 1116 -22.46 11.82 -24.12
CA THR A 1116 -22.55 11.94 -22.67
C THR A 1116 -23.40 13.17 -22.30
N HIS A 1117 -24.37 13.00 -21.41
CA HIS A 1117 -25.27 14.02 -20.93
C HIS A 1117 -24.92 14.42 -19.49
N THR A 1118 -24.88 15.72 -19.21
CA THR A 1118 -24.58 16.22 -17.87
C THR A 1118 -25.71 17.16 -17.42
N VAL A 1119 -26.23 16.91 -16.22
CA VAL A 1119 -27.37 17.63 -15.64
C VAL A 1119 -26.97 18.14 -14.26
N LEU A 1120 -27.20 19.43 -14.02
CA LEU A 1120 -26.86 20.06 -12.74
C LEU A 1120 -28.03 19.96 -11.75
N TRP A 1121 -27.70 19.69 -10.50
CA TRP A 1121 -28.59 19.90 -9.36
C TRP A 1121 -28.00 20.96 -8.43
N ASP A 1122 -28.81 21.96 -8.13
CA ASP A 1122 -28.49 23.13 -7.29
C ASP A 1122 -28.84 22.95 -5.81
N GLY A 1123 -29.07 21.70 -5.39
CA GLY A 1123 -29.47 21.39 -4.03
C GLY A 1123 -30.80 22.06 -3.64
N ARG A 1124 -31.72 22.28 -4.59
CA ARG A 1124 -33.08 22.80 -4.36
C ARG A 1124 -34.14 21.79 -4.80
N ASN A 1125 -35.31 21.83 -4.16
CA ASN A 1125 -36.46 20.99 -4.54
C ASN A 1125 -37.28 21.60 -5.71
N GLU A 1126 -38.35 20.94 -6.16
CA GLU A 1126 -39.20 21.40 -7.28
C GLU A 1126 -39.79 22.81 -7.11
N ASN A 1127 -39.93 23.28 -5.88
CA ASN A 1127 -40.45 24.62 -5.57
C ASN A 1127 -39.34 25.68 -5.43
N GLY A 1128 -38.09 25.34 -5.78
CA GLY A 1128 -36.92 26.22 -5.68
C GLY A 1128 -36.42 26.44 -4.25
N ILE A 1129 -37.01 25.74 -3.27
CA ILE A 1129 -36.60 25.83 -1.86
C ILE A 1129 -35.31 25.03 -1.68
N PRO A 1130 -34.28 25.58 -1.01
CA PRO A 1130 -33.06 24.84 -0.71
C PRO A 1130 -33.36 23.54 0.04
N ALA A 1131 -32.87 22.43 -0.48
CA ALA A 1131 -32.88 21.15 0.19
C ALA A 1131 -31.97 21.22 1.43
N SER A 1132 -32.38 20.59 2.52
CA SER A 1132 -31.63 20.55 3.78
C SER A 1132 -30.25 19.91 3.62
N ASN A 1133 -29.32 20.17 4.53
CA ASN A 1133 -28.08 19.40 4.57
C ASN A 1133 -28.41 17.93 4.84
N GLY A 1134 -27.74 17.03 4.12
CA GLY A 1134 -27.98 15.60 4.24
C GLY A 1134 -27.71 14.82 2.97
N VAL A 1135 -28.04 13.54 3.04
CA VAL A 1135 -27.84 12.58 1.95
C VAL A 1135 -29.06 12.55 1.02
N TYR A 1136 -28.80 12.59 -0.27
CA TYR A 1136 -29.79 12.51 -1.34
C TYR A 1136 -29.38 11.41 -2.32
N PHE A 1137 -30.37 10.93 -3.08
CA PHE A 1137 -30.14 9.96 -4.15
C PHE A 1137 -30.63 10.55 -5.46
N TYR A 1138 -29.87 10.36 -6.54
CA TYR A 1138 -30.33 10.66 -7.89
C TYR A 1138 -30.46 9.37 -8.68
N GLN A 1139 -31.55 9.27 -9.43
CA GLN A 1139 -31.97 8.10 -10.16
C GLN A 1139 -32.11 8.44 -11.64
N LEU A 1140 -31.37 7.75 -12.48
CA LEU A 1140 -31.54 7.73 -13.92
C LEU A 1140 -32.44 6.55 -14.28
N LYS A 1141 -33.57 6.82 -14.91
CA LYS A 1141 -34.53 5.82 -15.36
C LYS A 1141 -34.70 5.92 -16.86
N THR A 1142 -34.52 4.80 -17.54
CA THR A 1142 -34.82 4.64 -18.97
C THR A 1142 -35.99 3.67 -19.12
N GLU A 1143 -36.39 3.39 -20.37
CA GLU A 1143 -37.40 2.36 -20.65
C GLU A 1143 -36.90 0.94 -20.26
N GLU A 1144 -35.59 0.72 -20.14
CA GLU A 1144 -34.98 -0.61 -19.98
C GLU A 1144 -34.23 -0.78 -18.66
N SER A 1145 -33.75 0.29 -18.03
CA SER A 1145 -32.89 0.22 -16.84
C SER A 1145 -33.19 1.34 -15.84
N THR A 1146 -32.79 1.12 -14.58
CA THR A 1146 -32.85 2.13 -13.52
C THR A 1146 -31.56 2.09 -12.72
N SER A 1147 -30.83 3.21 -12.72
CA SER A 1147 -29.56 3.36 -12.03
C SER A 1147 -29.69 4.44 -10.96
N VAL A 1148 -29.20 4.17 -9.75
CA VAL A 1148 -29.30 5.08 -8.60
C VAL A 1148 -27.93 5.32 -8.00
N ARG A 1149 -27.62 6.57 -7.65
CA ARG A 1149 -26.38 6.94 -6.96
C ARG A 1149 -26.64 7.95 -5.85
N ARG A 1150 -25.73 7.98 -4.87
CA ARG A 1150 -25.82 8.79 -3.64
C ARG A 1150 -25.01 10.08 -3.77
N MET A 1151 -25.52 11.17 -3.19
CA MET A 1151 -24.83 12.45 -3.06
C MET A 1151 -25.07 13.10 -1.70
N ALA A 1152 -24.10 13.88 -1.21
CA ALA A 1152 -24.15 14.60 0.05
C ALA A 1152 -24.17 16.12 -0.20
N LEU A 1153 -25.18 16.80 0.35
CA LEU A 1153 -25.29 18.26 0.36
C LEU A 1153 -24.91 18.78 1.75
N ILE A 1154 -23.89 19.65 1.81
CA ILE A 1154 -23.39 20.26 3.06
C ILE A 1154 -23.25 21.77 2.84
N ARG A 1155 -24.17 22.55 3.39
CA ARG A 1155 -24.13 24.02 3.45
C ARG A 1155 -23.62 24.58 4.76
#